data_AF-A0A7K5BBV2-F1
#
_entry.id   AF-A0A7K5BBV2-F1
#
_cell.length_a   1.000
_cell.length_b   1.000
_cell.length_c   1.000
_cell.angle_alpha   90.00
_cell.angle_beta   90.00
_cell.angle_gamma   90.00
#
_symmetry.space_group_name_H-M   'P 1'
#
loop_
_entity.id
_entity.type
_entity.pdbx_description
1 polymer ?
#
loop_
_entity_poly.entity_id
_entity_poly.type
_entity_poly.pdbx_seq_one_letter_code
_entity_poly.pdbx_strand_id
1 'polypeptide(L)'
;NGAVPPPGPPGKRGRKGKAEVLLLELSQAPEPIRVQEQGHGLETTRGGRPKRRAAKVALLYLQELAEELMSVYQPPAPTEEAPEPEHVQRKRRRKKEEDTDSDDNARDADFVPSQEVLEAEEEEEEEEEGSDVMLSEASEPELEVPRGHSGRTAAAGRSKPLCRGLAPNGFHNSIMAPVEKSSSLTCSLREQKHSQWEFPDWIPVAHGWTCLSDSEAAPYLPAEEKSPRFSIQREGLEDDGALYRINRFSSLQPHPERLDISFFVGGPVWAMEWCPTPEGSAAPQYVAVSCHRTMEETHSMAGLHTGPALLQLWGLGTLQPEQGSLDKAGLAYAIAADHGCIWDMKFCPSGAWEPPATARTHPQMSRLGLLAAAFSDGRVVVYALPHPGALRCAKTSQVKGLSLGPQVQCIATLHVGSIQAGNASECGQCFSLSWMPSKPHHHLAAGFYDGTVAVWNLLTKSLLQCVHQPDASLKLYPFQCFLAHDHVVRSIEWCKADSNFLVTAGSDRKIKFWDLRRLYEPINSIKRFLSTEVAWLLPYNGITVAQDNCYASYGLCGIHYIDAGYLGFKAYFVAPRKGTVWSISGSDWLNTVAAGDITGELVAAVLPDLAINPLNVKRSLDRRFPVYKADLLPCSPAGPEGTQQALPRTRCYSEIVAGSYIRFQDTDLRSFQNFSSREPMRRMHMQEVKAELSLDRLQLEALHKVRFSPNLDSQGWLVSGGQAGIVRAHCLAGLASGVGHQLLLGCRARFTSLYGHVPSP
;
A
#
# COMPACT_ATOMS: atom_id res chain seq x y z
N ASN A 1 71.00 40.38 -13.97
CA ASN A 1 71.92 39.85 -15.00
C ASN A 1 71.25 38.63 -15.63
N GLY A 2 70.30 38.79 -16.55
CA GLY A 2 70.49 38.93 -18.02
C GLY A 2 70.42 37.53 -18.65
N ALA A 3 69.71 37.19 -19.73
CA ALA A 3 68.94 37.91 -20.75
C ALA A 3 67.92 36.95 -21.41
N VAL A 4 66.97 37.52 -22.17
CA VAL A 4 65.80 36.92 -22.86
C VAL A 4 66.14 36.34 -24.25
N PRO A 5 65.39 35.35 -24.77
CA PRO A 5 65.18 35.17 -26.21
C PRO A 5 63.71 35.42 -26.68
N PRO A 6 63.47 35.75 -27.97
CA PRO A 6 62.23 36.38 -28.50
C PRO A 6 61.19 35.38 -29.08
N PRO A 7 60.02 35.83 -29.60
CA PRO A 7 58.75 35.10 -29.56
C PRO A 7 58.35 34.34 -30.84
N GLY A 8 57.44 33.36 -30.69
CA GLY A 8 56.70 32.68 -31.77
C GLY A 8 55.17 32.97 -31.74
N PRO A 9 54.42 32.68 -32.82
CA PRO A 9 53.17 33.36 -33.22
C PRO A 9 51.87 32.83 -32.57
N PRO A 10 50.71 33.50 -32.77
CA PRO A 10 49.59 33.47 -31.83
C PRO A 10 48.64 32.28 -32.02
N GLY A 11 48.44 31.51 -30.94
CA GLY A 11 47.43 30.47 -30.82
C GLY A 11 46.09 31.01 -30.29
N LYS A 12 45.00 30.61 -30.95
CA LYS A 12 43.62 31.08 -30.81
C LYS A 12 43.07 30.97 -29.37
N ARG A 13 42.42 32.05 -28.91
CA ARG A 13 41.68 32.15 -27.65
C ARG A 13 40.54 31.13 -27.57
N GLY A 14 40.46 30.45 -26.42
CA GLY A 14 39.41 29.51 -26.06
C GLY A 14 38.04 30.16 -25.86
N ARG A 15 37.00 29.36 -26.08
CA ARG A 15 35.59 29.70 -25.89
C ARG A 15 35.29 30.03 -24.43
N LYS A 16 34.61 31.16 -24.21
CA LYS A 16 33.99 31.57 -22.95
C LYS A 16 32.81 30.64 -22.60
N GLY A 17 32.58 30.45 -21.30
CA GLY A 17 31.57 29.54 -20.76
C GLY A 17 30.14 30.05 -20.92
N LYS A 18 29.18 29.12 -21.04
CA LYS A 18 27.74 29.38 -21.29
C LYS A 18 27.07 30.37 -20.33
N ALA A 19 27.63 30.59 -19.13
CA ALA A 19 27.10 31.53 -18.16
C ALA A 19 27.31 33.01 -18.53
N GLU A 20 28.38 33.36 -19.26
CA GLU A 20 28.61 34.75 -19.72
C GLU A 20 27.71 35.12 -20.92
N VAL A 21 27.25 34.14 -21.71
CA VAL A 21 26.38 34.38 -22.87
C VAL A 21 24.93 34.64 -22.44
N LEU A 22 24.44 33.89 -21.44
CA LEU A 22 23.09 34.07 -20.88
C LEU A 22 22.91 35.41 -20.14
N LEU A 23 23.98 35.94 -19.55
CA LEU A 23 23.95 37.25 -18.89
C LEU A 23 23.93 38.43 -19.87
N LEU A 24 24.40 38.24 -21.11
CA LEU A 24 24.33 39.27 -22.15
C LEU A 24 22.95 39.34 -22.82
N GLU A 25 22.30 38.18 -23.03
CA GLU A 25 20.98 38.10 -23.69
C GLU A 25 19.82 38.63 -22.84
N LEU A 26 19.96 38.66 -21.51
CA LEU A 26 18.95 39.23 -20.60
C LEU A 26 19.00 40.76 -20.47
N SER A 27 19.92 41.44 -21.17
CA SER A 27 20.18 42.88 -21.00
C SER A 27 19.71 43.79 -22.16
N GLN A 28 19.03 43.25 -23.18
CA GLN A 28 18.59 44.06 -24.33
C GLN A 28 17.06 44.07 -24.48
N ALA A 29 16.48 45.27 -24.53
CA ALA A 29 15.05 45.50 -24.75
C ALA A 29 14.68 45.32 -26.24
N PRO A 30 13.43 44.91 -26.59
CA PRO A 30 13.08 44.56 -27.96
C PRO A 30 12.62 45.77 -28.79
N GLU A 31 13.20 45.94 -29.99
CA GLU A 31 12.65 46.77 -31.08
C GLU A 31 11.78 45.93 -32.03
N PRO A 32 10.75 46.53 -32.68
CA PRO A 32 9.76 45.77 -33.46
C PRO A 32 10.22 45.52 -34.90
N ILE A 33 10.15 44.27 -35.36
CA ILE A 33 10.46 43.88 -36.74
C ILE A 33 9.17 43.77 -37.57
N ARG A 34 9.12 44.55 -38.65
CA ARG A 34 8.11 44.50 -39.73
C ARG A 34 8.19 43.16 -40.49
N VAL A 35 7.05 42.53 -40.72
CA VAL A 35 6.91 41.39 -41.64
C VAL A 35 6.64 41.93 -43.05
N GLN A 36 7.44 41.50 -44.03
CA GLN A 36 7.23 41.72 -45.45
C GLN A 36 7.01 40.35 -46.11
N GLU A 37 5.84 40.17 -46.74
CA GLU A 37 5.46 38.97 -47.48
C GLU A 37 6.33 38.78 -48.73
N GLN A 38 6.91 37.59 -48.92
CA GLN A 38 7.18 37.02 -50.25
C GLN A 38 7.09 35.50 -50.20
N GLY A 39 6.26 34.92 -51.08
CA GLY A 39 6.13 33.48 -51.30
C GLY A 39 7.04 32.99 -52.43
N HIS A 40 7.37 31.69 -52.38
CA HIS A 40 7.35 30.70 -53.48
C HIS A 40 8.19 29.46 -53.14
N GLY A 41 7.70 28.28 -53.54
CA GLY A 41 8.56 27.19 -54.07
C GLY A 41 8.65 25.90 -53.25
N LEU A 42 7.88 24.90 -53.66
CA LEU A 42 7.98 23.49 -53.28
C LEU A 42 9.21 22.82 -53.91
N GLU A 43 10.04 22.11 -53.13
CA GLU A 43 10.82 20.96 -53.61
C GLU A 43 10.83 19.84 -52.57
N THR A 44 10.42 18.65 -53.02
CA THR A 44 10.33 17.41 -52.28
C THR A 44 11.61 16.59 -52.46
N THR A 45 12.23 16.15 -51.36
CA THR A 45 13.24 15.08 -51.39
C THR A 45 12.68 13.79 -50.79
N ARG A 46 12.86 12.69 -51.52
CA ARG A 46 12.45 11.32 -51.20
C ARG A 46 13.05 10.82 -49.88
N GLY A 47 12.20 10.25 -49.02
CA GLY A 47 12.57 9.48 -47.83
C GLY A 47 12.44 10.25 -46.52
N GLY A 48 11.27 10.20 -45.86
CA GLY A 48 11.10 10.78 -44.53
C GLY A 48 9.76 10.50 -43.88
N ARG A 49 9.79 9.97 -42.65
CA ARG A 49 8.64 9.78 -41.73
C ARG A 49 7.86 11.10 -41.52
N PRO A 50 6.52 11.09 -41.39
CA PRO A 50 5.73 12.29 -41.20
C PRO A 50 5.76 12.76 -39.73
N LYS A 51 6.80 13.52 -39.32
CA LYS A 51 6.89 14.11 -37.96
C LYS A 51 6.68 15.63 -37.93
N ARG A 52 5.84 16.19 -38.80
CA ARG A 52 5.67 17.67 -38.88
C ARG A 52 4.23 18.19 -38.83
N ARG A 53 3.22 17.33 -38.63
CA ARG A 53 1.83 17.80 -38.47
C ARG A 53 1.55 18.30 -37.06
N ALA A 54 1.79 17.48 -36.04
CA ALA A 54 1.59 17.86 -34.63
C ALA A 54 2.36 19.14 -34.22
N ALA A 55 3.63 19.26 -34.64
CA ALA A 55 4.44 20.46 -34.35
C ALA A 55 3.90 21.73 -35.05
N LYS A 56 3.24 21.58 -36.20
CA LYS A 56 2.63 22.69 -36.93
C LYS A 56 1.31 23.12 -36.30
N VAL A 57 0.52 22.16 -35.80
CA VAL A 57 -0.71 22.42 -35.04
C VAL A 57 -0.38 23.10 -33.71
N ALA A 58 0.62 22.63 -32.97
CA ALA A 58 1.06 23.25 -31.72
C ALA A 58 1.57 24.69 -31.93
N LEU A 59 2.23 24.97 -33.05
CA LEU A 59 2.72 26.32 -33.36
C LEU A 59 1.58 27.27 -33.72
N LEU A 60 0.57 26.80 -34.46
CA LEU A 60 -0.64 27.57 -34.76
C LEU A 60 -1.46 27.86 -33.49
N TYR A 61 -1.61 26.86 -32.61
CA TYR A 61 -2.28 27.03 -31.32
C TYR A 61 -1.57 28.08 -30.43
N LEU A 62 -0.23 28.04 -30.36
CA LEU A 62 0.53 29.04 -29.60
C LEU A 62 0.45 30.45 -30.21
N GLN A 63 0.25 30.57 -31.52
CA GLN A 63 0.03 31.86 -32.18
C GLN A 63 -1.37 32.42 -31.86
N GLU A 64 -2.40 31.57 -31.89
CA GLU A 64 -3.78 31.94 -31.55
C GLU A 64 -3.90 32.40 -30.09
N LEU A 65 -3.25 31.68 -29.17
CA LEU A 65 -3.22 32.01 -27.74
C LEU A 65 -2.44 33.31 -27.46
N ALA A 66 -1.42 33.60 -28.27
CA ALA A 66 -0.69 34.87 -28.20
C ALA A 66 -1.54 36.04 -28.72
N GLU A 67 -2.36 35.84 -29.76
CA GLU A 67 -3.28 36.85 -30.28
C GLU A 67 -4.42 37.15 -29.28
N GLU A 68 -4.96 36.13 -28.60
CA GLU A 68 -5.96 36.31 -27.53
C GLU A 68 -5.39 37.12 -26.36
N LEU A 69 -4.19 36.78 -25.87
CA LEU A 69 -3.54 37.48 -24.75
C LEU A 69 -3.20 38.95 -25.06
N MET A 70 -2.88 39.26 -26.32
CA MET A 70 -2.58 40.63 -26.76
C MET A 70 -3.85 41.48 -26.96
N SER A 71 -5.03 40.85 -27.12
CA SER A 71 -6.32 41.55 -27.23
C SER A 71 -6.89 42.02 -25.87
N VAL A 72 -6.42 41.44 -24.77
CA VAL A 72 -6.92 41.69 -23.40
C VAL A 72 -6.26 42.91 -22.72
N TYR A 73 -5.22 43.49 -23.32
CA TYR A 73 -4.52 44.68 -22.79
C TYR A 73 -4.76 45.94 -23.63
N GLN A 74 -5.92 46.58 -23.46
CA GLN A 74 -6.08 48.01 -23.71
C GLN A 74 -6.67 48.72 -22.48
N PRO A 75 -6.11 49.86 -22.01
CA PRO A 75 -6.67 50.62 -20.89
C PRO A 75 -7.86 51.49 -21.30
N PRO A 76 -8.82 51.81 -20.40
CA PRO A 76 -10.04 52.51 -20.74
C PRO A 76 -9.87 54.04 -20.73
N ALA A 77 -10.62 54.74 -21.58
CA ALA A 77 -10.85 56.18 -21.54
C ALA A 77 -12.36 56.50 -21.74
N PRO A 78 -12.85 57.67 -21.29
CA PRO A 78 -14.10 57.79 -20.54
C PRO A 78 -15.36 58.10 -21.37
N THR A 79 -16.49 57.86 -20.69
CA THR A 79 -17.91 58.05 -21.05
C THR A 79 -18.30 59.37 -21.70
N GLU A 80 -19.14 59.31 -22.74
CA GLU A 80 -20.24 60.26 -22.97
C GLU A 80 -21.33 59.66 -23.92
N GLU A 81 -22.57 59.78 -23.45
CA GLU A 81 -23.89 59.90 -24.12
C GLU A 81 -24.30 59.07 -25.36
N ALA A 82 -25.49 58.45 -25.24
CA ALA A 82 -26.27 57.86 -26.34
C ALA A 82 -26.98 58.96 -27.18
N PRO A 83 -27.35 58.70 -28.45
CA PRO A 83 -28.68 58.10 -28.69
C PRO A 83 -28.80 57.13 -29.90
N GLU A 84 -29.67 56.14 -29.72
CA GLU A 84 -30.71 55.53 -30.59
C GLU A 84 -30.65 55.44 -32.15
N PRO A 85 -31.42 54.49 -32.75
CA PRO A 85 -30.95 53.60 -33.82
C PRO A 85 -31.67 53.77 -35.17
N GLU A 86 -31.11 53.18 -36.24
CA GLU A 86 -31.86 52.91 -37.48
C GLU A 86 -31.81 51.45 -37.94
N HIS A 87 -33.03 50.92 -38.07
CA HIS A 87 -33.54 49.75 -38.77
C HIS A 87 -32.76 49.24 -39.99
N VAL A 88 -32.81 47.92 -40.25
CA VAL A 88 -33.56 47.31 -41.38
C VAL A 88 -33.73 45.77 -41.20
N GLN A 89 -34.99 45.37 -40.92
CA GLN A 89 -35.80 44.30 -41.55
C GLN A 89 -35.12 42.98 -41.97
N ARG A 90 -35.52 41.78 -41.50
CA ARG A 90 -36.74 40.96 -41.79
C ARG A 90 -36.30 39.51 -41.43
N LYS A 91 -37.07 38.53 -40.92
CA LYS A 91 -38.48 38.16 -41.00
C LYS A 91 -38.79 37.18 -39.84
N ARG A 92 -39.96 37.34 -39.25
CA ARG A 92 -40.57 36.50 -38.21
C ARG A 92 -41.02 35.11 -38.70
N ARG A 93 -40.98 34.11 -37.82
CA ARG A 93 -42.11 33.19 -37.58
C ARG A 93 -42.28 32.94 -36.08
N ARG A 94 -43.52 33.08 -35.62
CA ARG A 94 -44.03 33.10 -34.22
C ARG A 94 -44.63 31.75 -33.83
N LYS A 95 -44.49 31.36 -32.54
CA LYS A 95 -45.55 30.82 -31.65
C LYS A 95 -45.00 30.79 -30.19
N LYS A 96 -45.28 31.82 -29.38
CA LYS A 96 -46.34 32.03 -28.35
C LYS A 96 -46.05 31.37 -26.98
N GLU A 97 -45.52 32.23 -26.08
CA GLU A 97 -45.64 32.44 -24.61
C GLU A 97 -46.36 31.42 -23.71
N GLU A 98 -45.76 31.12 -22.55
CA GLU A 98 -46.20 31.64 -21.22
C GLU A 98 -45.09 31.50 -20.14
N ASP A 99 -45.01 32.50 -19.26
CA ASP A 99 -44.00 32.74 -18.21
C ASP A 99 -44.07 31.76 -17.03
N THR A 100 -42.92 31.41 -16.42
CA THR A 100 -42.66 31.57 -14.97
C THR A 100 -41.22 31.18 -14.57
N ASP A 101 -40.53 32.19 -14.04
CA ASP A 101 -39.38 32.26 -13.12
C ASP A 101 -38.91 30.96 -12.41
N SER A 102 -37.64 30.58 -12.62
CA SER A 102 -36.79 29.82 -11.67
C SER A 102 -35.39 29.59 -12.27
N ASP A 103 -34.35 30.02 -11.56
CA ASP A 103 -32.91 29.88 -11.84
C ASP A 103 -32.51 28.54 -12.51
N ASP A 104 -31.81 28.64 -13.65
CA ASP A 104 -31.18 27.50 -14.33
C ASP A 104 -29.65 27.67 -14.36
N ASN A 105 -28.95 26.71 -13.75
CA ASN A 105 -27.49 26.62 -13.63
C ASN A 105 -26.88 25.98 -14.89
N ALA A 106 -26.90 26.69 -16.01
CA ALA A 106 -26.26 26.23 -17.25
C ALA A 106 -25.40 27.32 -17.90
N ARG A 107 -24.26 27.61 -17.27
CA ARG A 107 -23.08 28.22 -17.90
C ARG A 107 -21.83 27.49 -17.40
N ASP A 108 -21.67 26.27 -17.87
CA ASP A 108 -20.39 25.57 -17.99
C ASP A 108 -20.64 24.34 -18.87
N ALA A 109 -20.61 24.56 -20.18
CA ALA A 109 -20.68 23.50 -21.17
C ALA A 109 -19.84 23.90 -22.38
N ASP A 110 -18.54 24.14 -22.15
CA ASP A 110 -17.56 24.19 -23.23
C ASP A 110 -16.73 22.91 -23.17
N PHE A 111 -17.01 22.03 -24.13
CA PHE A 111 -16.14 21.01 -24.75
C PHE A 111 -16.82 19.64 -24.89
N VAL A 112 -17.37 19.38 -26.09
CA VAL A 112 -17.69 18.03 -26.57
C VAL A 112 -16.87 17.83 -27.85
N PRO A 113 -15.85 16.95 -27.87
CA PRO A 113 -15.10 16.65 -29.08
C PRO A 113 -16.04 16.09 -30.16
N SER A 114 -15.87 16.52 -31.41
CA SER A 114 -16.57 15.94 -32.54
C SER A 114 -16.18 14.49 -32.73
N GLN A 115 -17.13 13.65 -33.17
CA GLN A 115 -16.97 12.21 -33.30
C GLN A 115 -15.77 11.79 -34.18
N GLU A 116 -15.38 12.62 -35.15
CA GLU A 116 -14.18 12.41 -35.99
C GLU A 116 -12.85 12.54 -35.21
N VAL A 117 -12.82 13.22 -34.07
CA VAL A 117 -11.63 13.35 -33.20
C VAL A 117 -11.50 12.13 -32.28
N LEU A 118 -12.63 11.57 -31.82
CA LEU A 118 -12.66 10.35 -31.02
C LEU A 118 -12.28 9.13 -31.87
N GLU A 119 -12.76 9.07 -33.12
CA GLU A 119 -12.39 8.00 -34.06
C GLU A 119 -10.90 8.08 -34.46
N ALA A 120 -10.32 9.28 -34.53
CA ALA A 120 -8.89 9.46 -34.81
C ALA A 120 -7.99 9.11 -33.61
N GLU A 121 -8.45 9.32 -32.37
CA GLU A 121 -7.74 8.88 -31.17
C GLU A 121 -7.83 7.36 -30.98
N GLU A 122 -8.97 6.74 -31.29
CA GLU A 122 -9.13 5.27 -31.28
C GLU A 122 -8.27 4.59 -32.37
N GLU A 123 -8.14 5.19 -33.58
CA GLU A 123 -7.26 4.67 -34.63
C GLU A 123 -5.75 4.83 -34.29
N GLU A 124 -5.34 5.91 -33.60
CA GLU A 124 -3.95 6.06 -33.13
C GLU A 124 -3.60 5.11 -31.97
N GLU A 125 -4.55 4.80 -31.07
CA GLU A 125 -4.35 3.80 -30.01
C GLU A 125 -4.27 2.36 -30.55
N GLU A 126 -5.08 2.01 -31.56
CA GLU A 126 -5.01 0.69 -32.21
C GLU A 126 -3.72 0.49 -33.04
N GLU A 127 -3.16 1.55 -33.64
CA GLU A 127 -1.88 1.49 -34.35
C GLU A 127 -0.66 1.37 -33.41
N GLU A 128 -0.68 1.97 -32.22
CA GLU A 128 0.38 1.79 -31.22
C GLU A 128 0.34 0.39 -30.57
N GLU A 129 -0.85 -0.14 -30.22
CA GLU A 129 -0.99 -1.50 -29.65
C GLU A 129 -0.69 -2.61 -30.66
N GLY A 130 -1.03 -2.43 -31.95
CA GLY A 130 -0.73 -3.41 -33.01
C GLY A 130 0.76 -3.55 -33.32
N SER A 131 1.56 -2.51 -33.05
CA SER A 131 2.99 -2.48 -33.37
C SER A 131 3.86 -3.35 -32.43
N ASP A 132 3.42 -3.56 -31.19
CA ASP A 132 4.15 -4.36 -30.18
C ASP A 132 3.84 -5.86 -30.30
N VAL A 133 2.72 -6.23 -30.95
CA VAL A 133 2.33 -7.63 -31.21
C VAL A 133 3.06 -8.22 -32.44
N MET A 134 3.42 -7.39 -33.44
CA MET A 134 4.03 -7.85 -34.70
C MET A 134 5.57 -7.95 -34.70
N LEU A 135 6.27 -7.52 -33.66
CA LEU A 135 7.75 -7.58 -33.59
C LEU A 135 8.31 -8.78 -32.81
N SER A 136 7.50 -9.81 -32.52
CA SER A 136 7.93 -10.98 -31.75
C SER A 136 8.25 -12.25 -32.57
N GLU A 137 8.19 -12.19 -33.91
CA GLU A 137 8.61 -13.29 -34.79
C GLU A 137 9.58 -12.85 -35.88
N ALA A 138 10.80 -12.49 -35.50
CA ALA A 138 11.95 -12.54 -36.41
C ALA A 138 13.21 -12.91 -35.64
N SER A 139 13.71 -14.12 -35.90
CA SER A 139 15.02 -14.55 -35.42
C SER A 139 16.08 -13.89 -36.29
N GLU A 140 16.84 -12.93 -35.76
CA GLU A 140 18.05 -12.45 -36.44
C GLU A 140 19.31 -13.10 -35.85
N PRO A 141 20.25 -13.58 -36.68
CA PRO A 141 21.50 -14.17 -36.21
C PRO A 141 22.49 -13.06 -35.81
N GLU A 142 23.21 -13.28 -34.72
CA GLU A 142 24.26 -12.37 -34.23
C GLU A 142 25.35 -12.18 -35.30
N LEU A 143 25.52 -10.93 -35.76
CA LEU A 143 26.67 -10.50 -36.56
C LEU A 143 27.87 -10.24 -35.62
N GLU A 144 28.92 -11.04 -35.79
CA GLU A 144 30.23 -10.80 -35.17
C GLU A 144 30.84 -9.48 -35.67
N VAL A 145 31.31 -8.64 -34.74
CA VAL A 145 32.21 -7.51 -35.02
C VAL A 145 33.57 -7.81 -34.37
N PRO A 146 34.70 -7.63 -35.08
CA PRO A 146 35.97 -8.21 -34.69
C PRO A 146 36.68 -7.50 -33.54
N ARG A 147 37.45 -8.32 -32.83
CA ARG A 147 38.31 -8.01 -31.68
C ARG A 147 39.23 -6.81 -31.89
N GLY A 148 39.22 -5.90 -30.93
CA GLY A 148 40.38 -5.06 -30.56
C GLY A 148 40.99 -5.57 -29.25
N HIS A 149 42.20 -6.13 -29.31
CA HIS A 149 42.97 -6.57 -28.15
C HIS A 149 43.46 -5.37 -27.31
N SER A 150 43.17 -5.37 -26.01
CA SER A 150 44.19 -5.10 -24.97
C SER A 150 43.70 -5.69 -23.64
N GLY A 151 44.52 -6.57 -23.05
CA GLY A 151 44.11 -7.44 -21.97
C GLY A 151 44.17 -6.82 -20.59
N ARG A 152 43.37 -7.36 -19.66
CA ARG A 152 43.84 -7.85 -18.36
C ARG A 152 42.77 -8.67 -17.63
N THR A 153 43.21 -9.86 -17.21
CA THR A 153 42.75 -10.72 -16.10
C THR A 153 41.33 -11.26 -16.13
N ALA A 154 41.24 -12.55 -16.45
CA ALA A 154 40.10 -13.42 -16.25
C ALA A 154 39.66 -13.45 -14.78
N ALA A 155 38.46 -12.95 -14.50
CA ALA A 155 37.66 -13.39 -13.37
C ALA A 155 36.64 -14.40 -13.91
N ALA A 156 36.58 -15.56 -13.28
CA ALA A 156 35.77 -16.71 -13.66
C ALA A 156 34.33 -16.30 -14.06
N GLY A 157 33.95 -16.66 -15.28
CA GLY A 157 32.59 -16.51 -15.77
C GLY A 157 31.64 -17.34 -14.92
N ARG A 158 30.86 -16.69 -14.06
CA ARG A 158 29.59 -17.25 -13.60
C ARG A 158 28.65 -17.23 -14.80
N SER A 159 28.54 -18.35 -15.50
CA SER A 159 27.42 -18.60 -16.40
C SER A 159 26.14 -18.35 -15.60
N LYS A 160 25.39 -17.28 -15.90
CA LYS A 160 24.04 -17.11 -15.35
C LYS A 160 23.28 -18.39 -15.70
N PRO A 161 22.71 -19.12 -14.72
CA PRO A 161 21.86 -20.25 -15.06
C PRO A 161 20.76 -19.71 -15.96
N LEU A 162 20.63 -20.25 -17.17
CA LEU A 162 19.56 -19.87 -18.05
C LEU A 162 18.26 -20.34 -17.40
N CYS A 163 17.53 -19.42 -16.77
CA CYS A 163 16.18 -19.62 -16.26
C CYS A 163 15.19 -19.78 -17.44
N ARG A 164 15.44 -20.74 -18.34
CA ARG A 164 14.54 -21.11 -19.44
C ARG A 164 13.46 -22.04 -18.90
N GLY A 165 12.29 -22.01 -19.53
CA GLY A 165 11.19 -22.91 -19.24
C GLY A 165 10.27 -22.42 -18.12
N LEU A 166 9.26 -23.23 -17.83
CA LEU A 166 8.26 -22.99 -16.80
C LEU A 166 8.60 -23.82 -15.55
N ALA A 167 8.34 -23.23 -14.39
CA ALA A 167 8.30 -23.92 -13.11
C ALA A 167 7.07 -24.83 -13.04
N PRO A 168 7.02 -25.81 -12.12
CA PRO A 168 5.89 -26.74 -11.99
C PRO A 168 4.54 -26.05 -11.75
N ASN A 169 4.56 -24.88 -11.12
CA ASN A 169 3.38 -24.05 -10.88
C ASN A 169 2.88 -23.32 -12.14
N GLY A 170 3.58 -23.37 -13.27
CA GLY A 170 3.20 -22.69 -14.51
C GLY A 170 3.81 -21.31 -14.74
N PHE A 171 4.45 -20.69 -13.73
CA PHE A 171 5.20 -19.45 -13.94
C PHE A 171 6.52 -19.70 -14.65
N HIS A 172 7.03 -18.70 -15.38
CA HIS A 172 8.36 -18.79 -15.96
C HIS A 172 9.44 -18.83 -14.88
N ASN A 173 10.50 -19.61 -15.09
CA ASN A 173 11.59 -19.75 -14.12
C ASN A 173 12.25 -18.41 -13.75
N SER A 174 12.23 -17.41 -14.65
CA SER A 174 12.72 -16.04 -14.35
C SER A 174 11.83 -15.25 -13.38
N ILE A 175 10.58 -15.68 -13.16
CA ILE A 175 9.66 -15.11 -12.17
C ILE A 175 9.87 -15.82 -10.83
N MET A 176 10.07 -17.14 -10.83
CA MET A 176 10.28 -17.92 -9.61
C MET A 176 11.68 -17.82 -9.02
N ALA A 177 12.72 -17.55 -9.82
CA ALA A 177 14.10 -17.48 -9.32
C ALA A 177 14.30 -16.45 -8.16
N PRO A 178 13.71 -15.23 -8.21
CA PRO A 178 13.73 -14.32 -7.06
C PRO A 178 13.02 -14.87 -5.80
N VAL A 179 11.93 -15.63 -5.96
CA VAL A 179 11.17 -16.27 -4.86
C VAL A 179 12.04 -17.31 -4.15
N GLU A 180 12.74 -18.16 -4.91
CA GLU A 180 13.64 -19.17 -4.35
C GLU A 180 14.81 -18.52 -3.58
N LYS A 181 15.37 -17.44 -4.14
CA LYS A 181 16.46 -16.67 -3.52
C LYS A 181 16.00 -16.00 -2.23
N SER A 182 14.80 -15.42 -2.21
CA SER A 182 14.29 -14.68 -1.05
C SER A 182 14.05 -15.58 0.16
N SER A 183 13.53 -16.80 -0.03
CA SER A 183 13.30 -17.71 1.10
C SER A 183 14.60 -18.03 1.85
N SER A 184 15.68 -18.29 1.12
CA SER A 184 17.01 -18.56 1.71
C SER A 184 17.61 -17.33 2.39
N LEU A 185 17.53 -16.18 1.74
CA LEU A 185 18.07 -14.93 2.28
C LEU A 185 17.35 -14.51 3.56
N THR A 186 16.02 -14.61 3.57
CA THR A 186 15.18 -14.26 4.71
C THR A 186 15.48 -15.18 5.90
N CYS A 187 15.58 -16.49 5.68
CA CYS A 187 15.97 -17.43 6.73
C CYS A 187 17.35 -17.08 7.32
N SER A 188 18.36 -16.89 6.46
CA SER A 188 19.74 -16.59 6.89
C SER A 188 19.85 -15.29 7.68
N LEU A 189 19.14 -14.23 7.25
CA LEU A 189 19.20 -12.97 7.97
C LEU A 189 18.46 -13.04 9.30
N ARG A 190 17.31 -13.71 9.36
CA ARG A 190 16.59 -13.91 10.62
C ARG A 190 17.44 -14.66 11.64
N GLU A 191 18.17 -15.70 11.23
CA GLU A 191 19.13 -16.38 12.12
C GLU A 191 20.18 -15.44 12.73
N GLN A 192 20.58 -14.38 12.00
CA GLN A 192 21.54 -13.39 12.48
C GLN A 192 20.90 -12.29 13.33
N LYS A 193 19.73 -11.79 12.90
CA LYS A 193 19.12 -10.55 13.40
C LYS A 193 17.96 -10.77 14.37
N HIS A 194 17.31 -11.93 14.39
CA HIS A 194 16.28 -12.24 15.37
C HIS A 194 16.89 -12.76 16.67
N SER A 195 16.11 -12.62 17.74
CA SER A 195 16.42 -13.10 19.08
C SER A 195 15.46 -14.22 19.48
N GLN A 196 15.97 -15.14 20.31
CA GLN A 196 15.15 -16.21 20.90
C GLN A 196 14.34 -15.71 22.11
N TRP A 197 14.85 -14.71 22.83
CA TRP A 197 14.21 -14.18 24.02
C TRP A 197 14.55 -12.70 24.22
N GLU A 198 13.53 -11.86 24.35
CA GLU A 198 13.65 -10.42 24.60
C GLU A 198 12.59 -9.95 25.58
N PHE A 199 12.81 -8.79 26.21
CA PHE A 199 11.88 -8.18 27.18
C PHE A 199 11.49 -9.14 28.33
N PRO A 200 12.46 -9.63 29.14
CA PRO A 200 12.19 -10.62 30.19
C PRO A 200 11.21 -10.15 31.26
N ASP A 201 11.12 -8.83 31.47
CA ASP A 201 10.26 -8.22 32.50
C ASP A 201 8.82 -7.99 32.01
N TRP A 202 8.57 -8.09 30.70
CA TRP A 202 7.30 -7.75 30.08
C TRP A 202 6.45 -9.01 29.86
N ILE A 203 6.13 -9.68 30.96
CA ILE A 203 5.35 -10.93 30.98
C ILE A 203 3.90 -10.61 31.36
N PRO A 204 2.90 -11.15 30.64
CA PRO A 204 1.51 -10.92 30.99
C PRO A 204 1.18 -11.54 32.36
N VAL A 205 0.48 -10.78 33.20
CA VAL A 205 0.10 -11.20 34.56
C VAL A 205 -1.42 -11.31 34.68
N ALA A 206 -1.92 -12.37 35.30
CA ALA A 206 -3.35 -12.70 35.34
C ALA A 206 -4.22 -11.59 35.95
N HIS A 207 -3.75 -10.89 36.99
CA HIS A 207 -4.51 -9.81 37.63
C HIS A 207 -4.59 -8.52 36.79
N GLY A 208 -3.71 -8.36 35.79
CA GLY A 208 -3.80 -7.25 34.83
C GLY A 208 -4.83 -7.48 33.72
N TRP A 209 -5.55 -8.61 33.76
CA TRP A 209 -6.58 -8.98 32.79
C TRP A 209 -7.93 -9.08 33.50
N THR A 210 -8.74 -8.03 33.42
CA THR A 210 -10.06 -7.97 34.06
C THR A 210 -11.12 -8.33 33.04
N CYS A 211 -11.97 -9.31 33.32
CA CYS A 211 -13.06 -9.64 32.40
C CYS A 211 -14.21 -8.64 32.55
N LEU A 212 -14.64 -8.04 31.45
CA LEU A 212 -15.81 -7.16 31.44
C LEU A 212 -17.09 -7.99 31.43
N SER A 213 -18.12 -7.52 32.15
CA SER A 213 -19.49 -7.98 31.96
C SER A 213 -20.03 -7.55 30.59
N ASP A 214 -21.11 -8.18 30.11
CA ASP A 214 -21.70 -7.83 28.81
C ASP A 214 -22.15 -6.36 28.76
N SER A 215 -22.62 -5.80 29.88
CA SER A 215 -22.96 -4.38 30.00
C SER A 215 -21.76 -3.44 29.92
N GLU A 216 -20.63 -3.83 30.52
CA GLU A 216 -19.38 -3.04 30.48
C GLU A 216 -18.69 -3.15 29.12
N ALA A 217 -18.81 -4.30 28.45
CA ALA A 217 -18.24 -4.52 27.12
C ALA A 217 -19.05 -3.84 26.00
N ALA A 218 -20.37 -3.66 26.18
CA ALA A 218 -21.28 -3.15 25.14
C ALA A 218 -20.82 -1.86 24.42
N PRO A 219 -20.22 -0.86 25.09
CA PRO A 219 -19.72 0.35 24.42
C PRO A 219 -18.56 0.10 23.45
N TYR A 220 -17.77 -0.95 23.66
CA TYR A 220 -16.59 -1.30 22.85
C TYR A 220 -16.95 -2.17 21.64
N LEU A 221 -18.09 -2.85 21.69
CA LEU A 221 -18.47 -3.78 20.61
C LEU A 221 -18.78 -3.01 19.32
N PRO A 222 -18.25 -3.47 18.16
CA PRO A 222 -18.64 -2.95 16.85
C PRO A 222 -20.13 -3.11 16.64
N ALA A 223 -20.80 -2.09 16.12
CA ALA A 223 -22.25 -1.98 16.09
C ALA A 223 -22.93 -3.06 15.23
N GLU A 224 -22.30 -3.50 14.13
CA GLU A 224 -22.93 -4.45 13.23
C GLU A 224 -22.88 -5.87 13.80
N GLU A 225 -24.05 -6.41 14.15
CA GLU A 225 -24.18 -7.77 14.67
C GLU A 225 -24.13 -8.84 13.58
N LYS A 226 -24.37 -8.45 12.32
CA LYS A 226 -24.38 -9.35 11.16
C LYS A 226 -23.72 -8.66 9.99
N SER A 227 -22.95 -9.41 9.21
CA SER A 227 -22.33 -8.90 7.99
C SER A 227 -23.38 -8.39 6.99
N PRO A 228 -22.98 -7.54 6.03
CA PRO A 228 -23.70 -7.41 4.77
C PRO A 228 -23.91 -8.79 4.12
N ARG A 229 -24.91 -8.90 3.24
CA ARG A 229 -25.06 -10.10 2.42
C ARG A 229 -23.88 -10.20 1.46
N PHE A 230 -23.34 -11.40 1.27
CA PHE A 230 -22.30 -11.62 0.28
C PHE A 230 -22.35 -13.02 -0.32
N SER A 231 -21.78 -13.21 -1.50
CA SER A 231 -21.52 -14.52 -2.11
C SER A 231 -20.02 -14.70 -2.36
N ILE A 232 -19.58 -15.96 -2.51
CA ILE A 232 -18.20 -16.29 -2.84
C ILE A 232 -18.19 -17.19 -4.07
N GLN A 233 -17.83 -16.63 -5.21
CA GLN A 233 -17.60 -17.34 -6.45
C GLN A 233 -16.13 -17.75 -6.53
N ARG A 234 -15.86 -19.06 -6.56
CA ARG A 234 -14.50 -19.62 -6.63
C ARG A 234 -14.20 -20.06 -8.05
N GLU A 235 -13.07 -19.64 -8.59
CA GLU A 235 -12.66 -20.04 -9.94
C GLU A 235 -12.62 -21.57 -10.10
N GLY A 236 -13.21 -22.04 -11.19
CA GLY A 236 -13.26 -23.46 -11.57
C GLY A 236 -14.24 -24.30 -10.76
N LEU A 237 -15.05 -23.69 -9.88
CA LEU A 237 -16.17 -24.35 -9.19
C LEU A 237 -17.49 -23.75 -9.67
N GLU A 238 -18.54 -24.56 -9.66
CA GLU A 238 -19.89 -24.06 -9.94
C GLU A 238 -20.34 -23.10 -8.84
N ASP A 239 -20.96 -22.00 -9.24
CA ASP A 239 -21.54 -21.02 -8.31
C ASP A 239 -22.86 -21.58 -7.76
N ASP A 240 -22.91 -21.77 -6.44
CA ASP A 240 -24.12 -22.20 -5.74
C ASP A 240 -25.16 -21.07 -5.62
N GLY A 241 -24.78 -19.84 -5.99
CA GLY A 241 -25.61 -18.64 -5.85
C GLY A 241 -25.95 -18.33 -4.38
N ALA A 242 -25.24 -18.95 -3.42
CA ALA A 242 -25.58 -18.84 -2.02
C ALA A 242 -25.21 -17.45 -1.49
N LEU A 243 -26.19 -16.78 -0.88
CA LEU A 243 -25.98 -15.54 -0.16
C LEU A 243 -25.75 -15.84 1.32
N TYR A 244 -24.53 -15.56 1.77
CA TYR A 244 -24.08 -15.73 3.13
C TYR A 244 -24.33 -14.47 3.96
N ARG A 245 -24.50 -14.69 5.27
CA ARG A 245 -24.51 -13.65 6.29
C ARG A 245 -23.89 -14.22 7.57
N ILE A 246 -22.81 -13.62 8.04
CA ILE A 246 -22.05 -14.10 9.20
C ILE A 246 -22.39 -13.22 10.41
N ASN A 247 -22.61 -13.82 11.58
CA ASN A 247 -22.76 -13.08 12.84
C ASN A 247 -21.43 -12.46 13.29
N ARG A 248 -21.47 -11.34 14.01
CA ARG A 248 -20.29 -10.71 14.60
C ARG A 248 -19.47 -11.73 15.40
N PHE A 249 -18.15 -11.71 15.19
CA PHE A 249 -17.20 -12.64 15.81
C PHE A 249 -17.38 -14.12 15.41
N SER A 250 -18.03 -14.37 14.27
CA SER A 250 -18.18 -15.71 13.70
C SER A 250 -17.45 -15.84 12.37
N SER A 251 -17.31 -17.08 11.90
CA SER A 251 -16.65 -17.43 10.64
C SER A 251 -17.42 -18.46 9.84
N LEU A 252 -17.20 -18.46 8.52
CA LEU A 252 -17.60 -19.57 7.67
C LEU A 252 -16.69 -20.78 7.88
N GLN A 253 -17.17 -21.96 7.50
CA GLN A 253 -16.29 -23.11 7.40
C GLN A 253 -15.25 -22.84 6.29
N PRO A 254 -13.95 -23.14 6.53
CA PRO A 254 -12.96 -23.17 5.45
C PRO A 254 -13.44 -24.09 4.31
N HIS A 255 -13.22 -23.68 3.07
CA HIS A 255 -13.64 -24.48 1.93
C HIS A 255 -12.78 -25.75 1.83
N PRO A 256 -13.36 -26.94 1.60
CA PRO A 256 -12.61 -28.20 1.61
C PRO A 256 -11.53 -28.28 0.51
N GLU A 257 -11.78 -27.64 -0.64
CA GLU A 257 -10.85 -27.65 -1.78
C GLU A 257 -10.11 -26.34 -2.01
N ARG A 258 -10.46 -25.26 -1.30
CA ARG A 258 -9.87 -23.93 -1.52
C ARG A 258 -9.31 -23.41 -0.21
N LEU A 259 -8.14 -22.80 -0.31
CA LEU A 259 -7.37 -22.34 0.84
C LEU A 259 -7.78 -20.91 1.20
N ASP A 260 -9.08 -20.73 1.45
CA ASP A 260 -9.70 -19.46 1.82
C ASP A 260 -10.44 -19.56 3.15
N ILE A 261 -10.39 -18.48 3.93
CA ILE A 261 -11.07 -18.34 5.22
C ILE A 261 -11.79 -17.00 5.23
N SER A 262 -13.04 -16.97 5.70
CA SER A 262 -13.83 -15.73 5.82
C SER A 262 -14.48 -15.63 7.20
N PHE A 263 -14.32 -14.47 7.84
CA PHE A 263 -14.92 -14.17 9.14
C PHE A 263 -15.34 -12.70 9.25
N PHE A 264 -16.25 -12.41 10.18
CA PHE A 264 -16.84 -11.07 10.32
C PHE A 264 -16.47 -10.42 11.66
N VAL A 265 -15.86 -9.24 11.59
CA VAL A 265 -15.34 -8.52 12.77
C VAL A 265 -16.29 -7.47 13.34
N GLY A 266 -17.38 -7.14 12.63
CA GLY A 266 -18.44 -6.24 13.09
C GLY A 266 -18.36 -4.78 12.64
N GLY A 267 -17.32 -4.38 11.91
CA GLY A 267 -17.18 -2.99 11.42
C GLY A 267 -16.02 -2.82 10.43
N PRO A 268 -15.82 -1.62 9.85
CA PRO A 268 -14.77 -1.36 8.87
C PRO A 268 -13.38 -1.62 9.44
N VAL A 269 -12.58 -2.47 8.78
CA VAL A 269 -11.22 -2.80 9.22
C VAL A 269 -10.26 -1.69 8.82
N TRP A 270 -9.45 -1.19 9.75
CA TRP A 270 -8.46 -0.13 9.48
C TRP A 270 -7.04 -0.49 9.90
N ALA A 271 -6.90 -1.31 10.95
CA ALA A 271 -5.61 -1.83 11.38
C ALA A 271 -5.66 -3.35 11.52
N MET A 272 -4.58 -4.00 11.09
CA MET A 272 -4.45 -5.45 11.08
C MET A 272 -2.97 -5.81 11.06
N GLU A 273 -2.58 -6.82 11.85
CA GLU A 273 -1.20 -7.30 11.92
C GLU A 273 -1.15 -8.77 12.35
N TRP A 274 -0.27 -9.56 11.75
CA TRP A 274 -0.05 -10.96 12.13
C TRP A 274 0.84 -11.05 13.38
N CYS A 275 0.53 -12.02 14.26
CA CYS A 275 1.41 -12.37 15.36
C CYS A 275 2.62 -13.16 14.84
N PRO A 276 3.86 -12.69 15.08
CA PRO A 276 5.06 -13.44 14.74
C PRO A 276 5.18 -14.72 15.57
N THR A 277 5.60 -15.80 14.95
CA THR A 277 5.91 -17.09 15.59
C THR A 277 7.30 -17.55 15.18
N PRO A 278 8.07 -18.21 16.06
CA PRO A 278 9.36 -18.79 15.69
C PRO A 278 9.24 -19.75 14.52
N GLU A 279 10.26 -19.77 13.66
CA GLU A 279 10.30 -20.62 12.48
C GLU A 279 10.24 -22.11 12.85
N GLY A 280 9.28 -22.84 12.28
CA GLY A 280 9.12 -24.27 12.51
C GLY A 280 8.43 -24.62 13.82
N SER A 281 7.88 -23.63 14.53
CA SER A 281 7.10 -23.86 15.76
C SER A 281 5.82 -24.64 15.53
N ALA A 282 5.30 -24.64 14.29
CA ALA A 282 3.98 -25.19 13.94
C ALA A 282 2.86 -24.69 14.87
N ALA A 283 3.04 -23.49 15.45
CA ALA A 283 2.09 -22.91 16.39
C ALA A 283 0.82 -22.43 15.67
N PRO A 284 -0.33 -22.39 16.38
CA PRO A 284 -1.53 -21.74 15.88
C PRO A 284 -1.24 -20.29 15.50
N GLN A 285 -1.81 -19.87 14.38
CA GLN A 285 -1.56 -18.55 13.80
C GLN A 285 -2.61 -17.56 14.30
N TYR A 286 -2.18 -16.35 14.63
CA TYR A 286 -3.04 -15.30 15.16
C TYR A 286 -2.91 -14.00 14.37
N VAL A 287 -4.02 -13.28 14.25
CA VAL A 287 -4.08 -11.96 13.62
C VAL A 287 -4.77 -11.00 14.60
N ALA A 288 -4.12 -9.87 14.88
CA ALA A 288 -4.74 -8.76 15.57
C ALA A 288 -5.49 -7.90 14.54
N VAL A 289 -6.75 -7.56 14.83
CA VAL A 289 -7.61 -6.76 13.97
C VAL A 289 -8.27 -5.66 14.80
N SER A 290 -8.31 -4.45 14.26
CA SER A 290 -9.12 -3.35 14.80
C SER A 290 -10.06 -2.83 13.71
N CYS A 291 -11.29 -2.57 14.11
CA CYS A 291 -12.31 -1.97 13.26
C CYS A 291 -12.97 -0.77 13.94
N HIS A 292 -13.52 0.13 13.15
CA HIS A 292 -14.38 1.20 13.65
C HIS A 292 -15.67 0.62 14.24
N ARG A 293 -16.31 1.41 15.11
CA ARG A 293 -17.51 0.95 15.81
C ARG A 293 -18.71 0.93 14.88
N THR A 294 -18.88 1.96 14.04
CA THR A 294 -19.96 2.01 13.05
C THR A 294 -19.40 2.04 11.63
N MET A 295 -20.25 1.71 10.64
CA MET A 295 -19.86 1.67 9.23
C MET A 295 -19.60 3.06 8.63
N GLU A 296 -20.07 4.12 9.28
CA GLU A 296 -20.04 5.49 8.77
C GLU A 296 -19.15 6.42 9.61
N GLU A 297 -18.44 5.86 10.59
CA GLU A 297 -17.58 6.62 11.49
C GLU A 297 -16.41 7.25 10.72
N THR A 298 -16.30 8.58 10.82
CA THR A 298 -15.23 9.35 10.20
C THR A 298 -14.48 10.17 11.23
N HIS A 299 -13.16 10.25 11.05
CA HIS A 299 -12.27 10.95 11.97
C HIS A 299 -11.52 12.02 11.19
N SER A 300 -11.72 13.29 11.57
CA SER A 300 -10.91 14.39 11.03
C SER A 300 -9.45 14.16 11.39
N MET A 301 -8.54 14.21 10.41
CA MET A 301 -7.11 13.97 10.63
C MET A 301 -6.49 14.96 11.61
N ALA A 302 -6.98 16.19 11.65
CA ALA A 302 -6.39 17.28 12.43
C ALA A 302 -6.75 17.26 13.93
N GLY A 303 -7.84 16.58 14.30
CA GLY A 303 -8.30 16.49 15.70
C GLY A 303 -7.81 15.22 16.37
N LEU A 304 -7.59 15.26 17.69
CA LEU A 304 -7.49 14.05 18.49
C LEU A 304 -8.88 13.47 18.74
N HIS A 305 -8.99 12.15 18.74
CA HIS A 305 -10.23 11.44 19.04
C HIS A 305 -9.98 10.45 20.17
N THR A 306 -10.84 10.50 21.18
CA THR A 306 -10.89 9.56 22.30
C THR A 306 -12.21 8.82 22.29
N GLY A 307 -12.24 7.60 22.78
CA GLY A 307 -13.45 6.80 22.80
C GLY A 307 -13.16 5.31 22.89
N PRO A 308 -14.21 4.49 22.96
CA PRO A 308 -14.08 3.06 23.08
C PRO A 308 -13.58 2.47 21.75
N ALA A 309 -12.56 1.63 21.84
CA ALA A 309 -12.06 0.81 20.74
C ALA A 309 -11.84 -0.63 21.20
N LEU A 310 -11.98 -1.54 20.25
CA LEU A 310 -11.82 -2.96 20.48
C LEU A 310 -10.71 -3.51 19.58
N LEU A 311 -9.63 -3.97 20.22
CA LEU A 311 -8.56 -4.71 19.56
C LEU A 311 -8.89 -6.21 19.65
N GLN A 312 -9.15 -6.83 18.51
CA GLN A 312 -9.59 -8.23 18.42
C GLN A 312 -8.41 -9.13 18.10
N LEU A 313 -8.22 -10.22 18.85
CA LEU A 313 -7.24 -11.25 18.51
C LEU A 313 -7.95 -12.48 17.94
N TRP A 314 -7.73 -12.76 16.66
CA TRP A 314 -8.33 -13.87 15.93
C TRP A 314 -7.34 -15.03 15.77
N GLY A 315 -7.77 -16.25 16.11
CA GLY A 315 -7.03 -17.47 15.82
C GLY A 315 -7.48 -18.10 14.51
N LEU A 316 -6.54 -18.37 13.61
CA LEU A 316 -6.78 -19.02 12.32
C LEU A 316 -6.39 -20.51 12.31
N GLY A 317 -6.04 -21.06 13.48
CA GLY A 317 -5.58 -22.44 13.61
C GLY A 317 -4.17 -22.65 13.07
N THR A 318 -3.81 -23.91 12.84
CA THR A 318 -2.50 -24.26 12.28
C THR A 318 -2.61 -24.25 10.76
N LEU A 319 -2.18 -23.15 10.14
CA LEU A 319 -2.24 -22.96 8.69
C LEU A 319 -1.12 -23.75 8.01
N GLN A 320 -1.43 -24.87 7.37
CA GLN A 320 -0.46 -25.61 6.58
C GLN A 320 -0.43 -25.10 5.12
N PRO A 321 0.75 -25.02 4.47
CA PRO A 321 0.89 -24.45 3.13
C PRO A 321 0.06 -25.14 2.03
N GLU A 322 -0.25 -26.43 2.16
CA GLU A 322 -0.94 -27.23 1.14
C GLU A 322 -2.32 -27.73 1.59
N GLN A 323 -2.48 -28.08 2.86
CA GLN A 323 -3.72 -28.67 3.41
C GLN A 323 -4.65 -27.62 4.04
N GLY A 324 -4.21 -26.37 4.19
CA GLY A 324 -5.03 -25.31 4.76
C GLY A 324 -5.12 -25.35 6.29
N SER A 325 -6.20 -24.79 6.80
CA SER A 325 -6.66 -25.01 8.18
C SER A 325 -7.97 -25.80 8.13
N LEU A 326 -8.07 -26.82 8.99
CA LEU A 326 -9.33 -27.51 9.26
C LEU A 326 -10.17 -26.76 10.30
N ASP A 327 -9.55 -25.84 11.03
CA ASP A 327 -10.19 -25.07 12.09
C ASP A 327 -10.83 -23.81 11.55
N LYS A 328 -12.06 -23.55 12.01
CA LYS A 328 -12.71 -22.26 11.83
C LYS A 328 -11.90 -21.14 12.45
N ALA A 329 -11.84 -20.00 11.77
CA ALA A 329 -11.37 -18.77 12.41
C ALA A 329 -12.25 -18.44 13.62
N GLY A 330 -11.63 -18.12 14.74
CA GLY A 330 -12.35 -17.82 15.98
C GLY A 330 -11.75 -16.62 16.70
N LEU A 331 -12.61 -15.77 17.26
CA LEU A 331 -12.17 -14.72 18.16
C LEU A 331 -11.61 -15.38 19.44
N ALA A 332 -10.31 -15.24 19.66
CA ALA A 332 -9.64 -15.83 20.83
C ALA A 332 -9.93 -15.00 22.09
N TYR A 333 -9.76 -13.68 22.00
CA TYR A 333 -10.21 -12.67 22.96
C TYR A 333 -10.12 -11.29 22.29
N ALA A 334 -10.59 -10.26 23.00
CA ALA A 334 -10.47 -8.87 22.55
C ALA A 334 -10.05 -7.98 23.73
N ILE A 335 -9.44 -6.84 23.43
CA ILE A 335 -8.95 -5.86 24.40
C ILE A 335 -9.78 -4.59 24.23
N ALA A 336 -10.47 -4.19 25.30
CA ALA A 336 -11.16 -2.92 25.37
C ALA A 336 -10.17 -1.80 25.74
N ALA A 337 -10.18 -0.71 24.97
CA ALA A 337 -9.32 0.46 25.17
C ALA A 337 -10.11 1.76 24.97
N ASP A 338 -9.80 2.80 25.73
CA ASP A 338 -10.52 4.10 25.69
C ASP A 338 -9.75 5.20 24.94
N HIS A 339 -8.77 4.81 24.12
CA HIS A 339 -7.83 5.70 23.44
C HIS A 339 -8.31 6.13 22.04
N GLY A 340 -9.57 5.86 21.71
CA GLY A 340 -10.11 6.07 20.37
C GLY A 340 -9.61 5.01 19.38
N CYS A 341 -9.65 5.33 18.09
CA CYS A 341 -9.43 4.39 17.01
C CYS A 341 -7.96 3.99 16.89
N ILE A 342 -7.71 2.78 16.39
CA ILE A 342 -6.36 2.27 16.13
C ILE A 342 -6.05 2.42 14.64
N TRP A 343 -5.03 3.20 14.31
CA TRP A 343 -4.61 3.44 12.93
C TRP A 343 -3.56 2.44 12.44
N ASP A 344 -2.66 2.00 13.32
CA ASP A 344 -1.63 1.03 12.98
C ASP A 344 -1.25 0.15 14.18
N MET A 345 -0.78 -1.05 13.88
CA MET A 345 -0.40 -2.05 14.86
C MET A 345 0.88 -2.76 14.40
N LYS A 346 1.83 -2.95 15.30
CA LYS A 346 3.08 -3.69 15.02
C LYS A 346 3.43 -4.60 16.19
N PHE A 347 3.67 -5.87 15.88
CA PHE A 347 4.22 -6.81 16.83
C PHE A 347 5.73 -6.67 16.96
N CYS A 348 6.27 -7.00 18.14
CA CYS A 348 7.71 -7.23 18.29
C CYS A 348 8.15 -8.37 17.35
N PRO A 349 9.15 -8.16 16.48
CA PRO A 349 9.46 -9.11 15.40
C PRO A 349 9.91 -10.50 15.87
N SER A 350 10.60 -10.60 17.00
CA SER A 350 11.06 -11.87 17.57
C SER A 350 11.40 -11.76 19.06
N GLY A 351 11.66 -12.89 19.73
CA GLY A 351 12.03 -12.95 21.16
C GLY A 351 10.89 -12.66 22.15
N ALA A 352 9.73 -12.22 21.67
CA ALA A 352 8.55 -11.96 22.50
C ALA A 352 7.63 -13.19 22.68
N TRP A 353 7.78 -14.24 21.86
CA TRP A 353 6.91 -15.41 21.89
C TRP A 353 7.50 -16.51 22.80
N GLU A 354 6.63 -17.19 23.55
CA GLU A 354 6.95 -18.40 24.32
C GLU A 354 6.13 -19.60 23.86
N PRO A 355 6.61 -20.84 24.06
CA PRO A 355 5.76 -22.02 23.90
C PRO A 355 4.48 -21.90 24.74
N PRO A 356 3.29 -22.27 24.21
CA PRO A 356 2.03 -22.19 24.96
C PRO A 356 2.02 -23.01 26.26
N ALA A 357 2.81 -24.08 26.32
CA ALA A 357 2.95 -24.95 27.49
C ALA A 357 4.01 -24.46 28.49
N THR A 358 4.60 -23.28 28.30
CA THR A 358 5.64 -22.76 29.19
C THR A 358 5.07 -22.57 30.60
N ALA A 359 5.60 -23.35 31.55
CA ALA A 359 5.23 -23.23 32.95
C ALA A 359 5.75 -21.91 33.52
N ARG A 360 4.83 -21.06 33.97
CA ARG A 360 5.13 -19.79 34.67
C ARG A 360 4.57 -19.87 36.08
N THR A 361 5.27 -19.25 37.03
CA THR A 361 4.78 -19.13 38.40
C THR A 361 3.63 -18.14 38.44
N HIS A 362 2.47 -18.57 38.92
CA HIS A 362 1.31 -17.68 39.10
C HIS A 362 1.74 -16.42 39.90
N PRO A 363 1.37 -15.20 39.47
CA PRO A 363 0.34 -14.85 38.49
C PRO A 363 0.81 -14.68 37.03
N GLN A 364 2.04 -15.03 36.68
CA GLN A 364 2.55 -14.87 35.32
C GLN A 364 1.95 -15.90 34.36
N MET A 365 1.73 -15.49 33.10
CA MET A 365 1.21 -16.32 32.02
C MET A 365 2.22 -16.41 30.86
N SER A 366 2.19 -17.52 30.12
CA SER A 366 3.01 -17.67 28.90
C SER A 366 2.65 -16.61 27.86
N ARG A 367 3.66 -15.92 27.32
CA ARG A 367 3.50 -14.81 26.39
C ARG A 367 3.36 -15.27 24.94
N LEU A 368 2.30 -14.80 24.28
CA LEU A 368 2.09 -14.93 22.84
C LEU A 368 2.94 -13.91 22.07
N GLY A 369 3.02 -12.67 22.55
CA GLY A 369 3.84 -11.63 21.91
C GLY A 369 3.69 -10.27 22.57
N LEU A 370 4.43 -9.30 22.04
CA LEU A 370 4.28 -7.88 22.38
C LEU A 370 3.68 -7.14 21.20
N LEU A 371 2.64 -6.36 21.44
CA LEU A 371 1.91 -5.61 20.40
C LEU A 371 1.89 -4.12 20.75
N ALA A 372 2.38 -3.29 19.85
CA ALA A 372 2.21 -1.85 19.90
C ALA A 372 1.03 -1.43 19.03
N ALA A 373 0.19 -0.52 19.53
CA ALA A 373 -0.96 0.05 18.82
C ALA A 373 -0.90 1.59 18.86
N ALA A 374 -1.13 2.22 17.70
CA ALA A 374 -1.15 3.67 17.52
C ALA A 374 -2.59 4.17 17.51
N PHE A 375 -2.89 5.11 18.40
CA PHE A 375 -4.24 5.57 18.66
C PHE A 375 -4.51 6.99 18.15
N SER A 376 -5.80 7.27 17.91
CA SER A 376 -6.30 8.59 17.52
C SER A 376 -6.21 9.65 18.61
N ASP A 377 -5.94 9.28 19.87
CA ASP A 377 -5.64 10.22 20.96
C ASP A 377 -4.15 10.63 21.00
N GLY A 378 -3.36 10.20 20.01
CA GLY A 378 -1.93 10.51 19.91
C GLY A 378 -1.04 9.65 20.79
N ARG A 379 -1.57 8.64 21.48
CA ARG A 379 -0.77 7.70 22.28
C ARG A 379 -0.38 6.48 21.47
N VAL A 380 0.76 5.90 21.84
CA VAL A 380 1.12 4.54 21.44
C VAL A 380 1.14 3.66 22.69
N VAL A 381 0.39 2.55 22.66
CA VAL A 381 0.28 1.65 23.81
C VAL A 381 0.88 0.30 23.47
N VAL A 382 1.67 -0.26 24.39
CA VAL A 382 2.31 -1.58 24.24
C VAL A 382 1.66 -2.58 25.20
N TYR A 383 1.18 -3.69 24.64
CA TYR A 383 0.55 -4.79 25.34
C TYR A 383 1.41 -6.04 25.33
N ALA A 384 1.45 -6.78 26.46
CA ALA A 384 1.91 -8.17 26.47
C ALA A 384 0.71 -9.09 26.35
N LEU A 385 0.64 -9.78 25.22
CA LEU A 385 -0.45 -10.68 24.92
C LEU A 385 -0.13 -12.06 25.50
N PRO A 386 -0.99 -12.67 26.35
CA PRO A 386 -0.88 -14.05 26.75
C PRO A 386 -1.39 -14.98 25.65
N HIS A 387 -0.92 -16.22 25.69
CA HIS A 387 -1.56 -17.29 24.95
C HIS A 387 -3.04 -17.45 25.36
N PRO A 388 -3.98 -17.63 24.42
CA PRO A 388 -5.39 -17.79 24.75
C PRO A 388 -5.67 -18.93 25.72
N GLY A 389 -4.90 -20.03 25.63
CA GLY A 389 -4.98 -21.15 26.57
C GLY A 389 -4.64 -20.75 28.00
N ALA A 390 -3.53 -20.03 28.20
CA ALA A 390 -3.09 -19.56 29.51
C ALA A 390 -4.09 -18.58 30.14
N LEU A 391 -4.64 -17.67 29.33
CA LEU A 391 -5.67 -16.73 29.78
C LEU A 391 -6.95 -17.45 30.23
N ARG A 392 -7.39 -18.49 29.50
CA ARG A 392 -8.55 -19.31 29.91
C ARG A 392 -8.29 -20.05 31.21
N CYS A 393 -7.10 -20.61 31.41
CA CYS A 393 -6.73 -21.29 32.66
C CYS A 393 -6.76 -20.33 33.86
N ALA A 394 -6.23 -19.11 33.70
CA ALA A 394 -6.30 -18.09 34.74
C ALA A 394 -7.75 -17.69 35.10
N LYS A 395 -8.66 -17.68 34.12
CA LYS A 395 -10.09 -17.37 34.32
C LYS A 395 -10.86 -18.45 35.09
N THR A 396 -10.60 -19.73 34.82
CA THR A 396 -11.31 -20.84 35.50
C THR A 396 -11.12 -20.81 37.02
N SER A 397 -10.02 -20.21 37.49
CA SER A 397 -9.78 -19.96 38.92
C SER A 397 -10.56 -18.77 39.50
N GLN A 398 -11.17 -17.91 38.68
CA GLN A 398 -11.80 -16.66 39.12
C GLN A 398 -13.33 -16.58 38.90
N VAL A 399 -13.91 -16.98 37.75
CA VAL A 399 -15.39 -16.90 37.52
C VAL A 399 -15.89 -17.91 36.47
N LYS A 400 -17.09 -18.50 36.66
CA LYS A 400 -17.83 -19.30 35.65
C LYS A 400 -18.78 -18.40 34.82
N GLY A 401 -18.39 -18.02 33.61
CA GLY A 401 -19.27 -17.33 32.65
C GLY A 401 -18.57 -17.07 31.30
N LEU A 402 -19.31 -17.16 30.19
CA LEU A 402 -18.85 -16.68 28.88
C LEU A 402 -19.02 -15.16 28.86
N SER A 403 -17.93 -14.41 29.02
CA SER A 403 -17.93 -12.94 28.92
C SER A 403 -16.94 -12.50 27.85
N LEU A 404 -17.41 -11.62 26.96
CA LEU A 404 -16.64 -11.09 25.83
C LEU A 404 -15.76 -9.92 26.28
N GLY A 405 -14.45 -10.10 26.18
CA GLY A 405 -13.44 -9.04 26.30
C GLY A 405 -12.85 -8.84 27.70
N PRO A 406 -11.57 -9.21 27.94
CA PRO A 406 -10.82 -8.62 29.03
C PRO A 406 -10.48 -7.14 28.75
N GLN A 407 -10.69 -6.26 29.73
CA GLN A 407 -9.91 -5.03 29.82
C GLN A 407 -8.50 -5.42 30.27
N VAL A 408 -7.50 -4.85 29.61
CA VAL A 408 -6.11 -5.24 29.79
C VAL A 408 -5.31 -4.04 30.26
N GLN A 409 -4.57 -4.25 31.34
CA GLN A 409 -3.55 -3.33 31.78
C GLN A 409 -2.38 -3.35 30.78
N CYS A 410 -2.10 -2.20 30.18
CA CYS A 410 -0.96 -2.05 29.28
C CYS A 410 0.37 -2.14 30.04
N ILE A 411 1.44 -2.53 29.33
CA ILE A 411 2.79 -2.50 29.92
C ILE A 411 3.34 -1.08 29.89
N ALA A 412 3.22 -0.43 28.73
CA ALA A 412 3.79 0.87 28.53
C ALA A 412 2.88 1.75 27.67
N THR A 413 2.78 3.02 28.06
CA THR A 413 2.24 4.08 27.22
C THR A 413 3.37 5.01 26.81
N LEU A 414 3.52 5.21 25.51
CA LEU A 414 4.56 6.03 24.91
C LEU A 414 3.98 7.41 24.58
N HIS A 415 4.64 8.46 25.09
CA HIS A 415 4.27 9.85 24.85
C HIS A 415 5.45 10.59 24.26
N VAL A 416 5.22 11.45 23.27
CA VAL A 416 6.27 12.31 22.70
C VAL A 416 6.75 13.36 23.72
N GLY A 417 5.86 13.76 24.64
CA GLY A 417 6.14 14.79 25.66
C GLY A 417 6.22 16.21 25.06
N SER A 418 6.23 17.22 25.92
CA SER A 418 6.49 18.61 25.55
C SER A 418 8.00 18.85 25.52
N ILE A 419 8.69 18.37 24.48
CA ILE A 419 10.12 18.70 24.25
C ILE A 419 10.25 19.76 23.15
N GLN A 420 9.30 20.70 23.13
CA GLN A 420 9.48 22.02 22.54
C GLN A 420 8.91 23.03 23.54
N ALA A 421 9.80 23.76 24.21
CA ALA A 421 9.44 24.94 24.96
C ALA A 421 8.75 25.92 23.99
N GLY A 422 7.43 26.07 24.11
CA GLY A 422 6.73 27.07 23.31
C GLY A 422 5.22 26.94 23.29
N ASN A 423 4.65 25.75 23.03
CA ASN A 423 3.19 25.56 23.01
C ASN A 423 2.84 24.10 23.27
N ALA A 424 1.76 23.86 24.03
CA ALA A 424 1.12 22.57 24.24
C ALA A 424 0.40 22.05 22.98
N SER A 425 1.01 22.23 21.79
CA SER A 425 0.51 21.59 20.58
C SER A 425 0.92 20.13 20.64
N GLU A 426 -0.02 19.27 20.99
CA GLU A 426 0.09 17.82 20.84
C GLU A 426 0.54 17.52 19.40
N CYS A 427 1.40 16.52 19.16
CA CYS A 427 1.78 16.08 17.81
C CYS A 427 0.58 15.61 16.96
N GLY A 428 -0.63 15.66 17.54
CA GLY A 428 -1.87 15.14 17.01
C GLY A 428 -1.90 13.62 17.05
N GLN A 429 -2.72 13.02 16.19
CA GLN A 429 -2.93 11.57 16.19
C GLN A 429 -1.65 10.82 15.79
N CYS A 430 -1.52 9.58 16.28
CA CYS A 430 -0.45 8.69 15.84
C CYS A 430 -0.98 7.80 14.70
N PHE A 431 -0.35 7.85 13.52
CA PHE A 431 -0.86 7.18 12.31
C PHE A 431 -0.07 5.95 11.89
N SER A 432 1.21 5.87 12.24
CA SER A 432 2.09 4.81 11.74
C SER A 432 3.11 4.38 12.78
N LEU A 433 3.43 3.09 12.78
CA LEU A 433 4.41 2.48 13.67
C LEU A 433 5.44 1.68 12.88
N SER A 434 6.67 1.63 13.39
CA SER A 434 7.67 0.67 12.92
C SER A 434 8.52 0.17 14.06
N TRP A 435 8.55 -1.14 14.25
CA TRP A 435 9.33 -1.80 15.28
C TRP A 435 10.68 -2.22 14.70
N MET A 436 11.77 -1.88 15.41
CA MET A 436 13.12 -2.19 14.92
C MET A 436 13.28 -3.70 14.62
N PRO A 437 13.64 -4.07 13.39
CA PRO A 437 13.62 -5.46 12.91
C PRO A 437 14.83 -6.28 13.38
N SER A 438 15.87 -5.63 13.91
CA SER A 438 17.05 -6.30 14.43
C SER A 438 17.04 -6.36 15.95
N LYS A 439 17.53 -7.47 16.50
CA LYS A 439 17.79 -7.64 17.93
C LYS A 439 18.64 -6.49 18.51
N PRO A 440 18.35 -6.04 19.73
CA PRO A 440 17.38 -6.61 20.69
C PRO A 440 15.96 -6.02 20.57
N HIS A 441 15.55 -5.52 19.39
CA HIS A 441 14.19 -4.99 19.14
C HIS A 441 13.73 -3.89 20.11
N HIS A 442 14.65 -3.21 20.78
CA HIS A 442 14.35 -2.24 21.83
C HIS A 442 13.88 -0.87 21.34
N HIS A 443 13.89 -0.63 20.02
CA HIS A 443 13.44 0.64 19.45
C HIS A 443 12.09 0.50 18.76
N LEU A 444 11.21 1.47 19.01
CA LEU A 444 9.94 1.66 18.31
C LEU A 444 9.91 3.09 17.77
N ALA A 445 9.61 3.26 16.48
CA ALA A 445 9.32 4.57 15.88
C ALA A 445 7.83 4.74 15.66
N ALA A 446 7.36 5.99 15.78
CA ALA A 446 5.99 6.36 15.49
C ALA A 446 5.92 7.70 14.73
N GLY A 447 4.92 7.81 13.85
CA GLY A 447 4.67 8.97 13.01
C GLY A 447 3.35 9.65 13.34
N PHE A 448 3.38 10.98 13.43
CA PHE A 448 2.29 11.80 13.94
C PHE A 448 1.67 12.73 12.91
N TYR A 449 0.54 13.35 13.27
CA TYR A 449 -0.22 14.28 12.42
C TYR A 449 0.59 15.51 12.00
N ASP A 450 1.37 16.09 12.92
CA ASP A 450 2.17 17.30 12.70
C ASP A 450 3.42 17.07 11.83
N GLY A 451 3.67 15.83 11.40
CA GLY A 451 4.87 15.45 10.65
C GLY A 451 6.04 15.01 11.53
N THR A 452 5.87 14.99 12.85
CA THR A 452 6.87 14.53 13.81
C THR A 452 7.05 13.02 13.72
N VAL A 453 8.32 12.59 13.80
CA VAL A 453 8.72 11.20 14.04
C VAL A 453 9.44 11.13 15.37
N ALA A 454 8.96 10.25 16.24
CA ALA A 454 9.55 9.99 17.54
C ALA A 454 10.02 8.54 17.63
N VAL A 455 11.15 8.34 18.32
CA VAL A 455 11.77 7.03 18.52
C VAL A 455 12.01 6.81 20.02
N TRP A 456 11.47 5.71 20.53
CA TRP A 456 11.59 5.31 21.92
C TRP A 456 12.56 4.16 22.08
N ASN A 457 13.26 4.16 23.21
CA ASN A 457 13.96 2.98 23.72
C ASN A 457 13.09 2.34 24.80
N LEU A 458 12.50 1.20 24.45
CA LEU A 458 11.58 0.44 25.28
C LEU A 458 12.25 -0.17 26.51
N LEU A 459 13.58 -0.35 26.49
CA LEU A 459 14.36 -0.90 27.60
C LEU A 459 15.10 0.18 28.40
N THR A 460 14.75 1.46 28.21
CA THR A 460 15.43 2.56 28.90
C THR A 460 15.21 2.49 30.41
N LYS A 461 16.29 2.67 31.17
CA LYS A 461 16.27 2.83 32.63
C LYS A 461 16.46 4.29 33.05
N SER A 462 16.52 5.20 32.07
CA SER A 462 16.68 6.63 32.33
C SER A 462 15.43 7.18 32.98
N LEU A 463 15.57 7.78 34.17
CA LEU A 463 14.47 8.43 34.89
C LEU A 463 13.86 9.61 34.13
N LEU A 464 14.58 10.17 33.15
CA LEU A 464 14.08 11.24 32.27
C LEU A 464 13.17 10.71 31.16
N GLN A 465 13.32 9.43 30.80
CA GLN A 465 12.57 8.81 29.72
C GLN A 465 11.56 7.79 30.23
N CYS A 466 11.66 7.33 31.46
CA CYS A 466 10.81 6.28 32.02
C CYS A 466 10.23 6.74 33.36
N VAL A 467 8.91 6.83 33.41
CA VAL A 467 8.14 7.20 34.61
C VAL A 467 7.19 6.06 34.95
N HIS A 468 7.32 5.49 36.15
CA HIS A 468 6.41 4.45 36.62
C HIS A 468 5.07 5.08 37.01
N GLN A 469 3.98 4.49 36.54
CA GLN A 469 2.63 4.92 36.86
C GLN A 469 2.09 4.18 38.10
N PRO A 470 1.06 4.71 38.77
CA PRO A 470 0.45 4.07 39.94
C PRO A 470 -0.11 2.68 39.67
N ASP A 471 -0.50 2.42 38.42
CA ASP A 471 -0.97 1.13 37.93
C ASP A 471 0.18 0.20 37.50
N ALA A 472 1.41 0.43 37.96
CA ALA A 472 2.60 -0.34 37.58
C ALA A 472 2.94 -0.34 36.07
N SER A 473 2.21 0.38 35.23
CA SER A 473 2.58 0.58 33.82
C SER A 473 3.71 1.61 33.70
N LEU A 474 4.40 1.58 32.56
CA LEU A 474 5.49 2.50 32.25
C LEU A 474 5.00 3.62 31.33
N LYS A 475 5.28 4.86 31.70
CA LYS A 475 5.17 6.00 30.78
C LYS A 475 6.54 6.29 30.20
N LEU A 476 6.67 6.14 28.89
CA LEU A 476 7.95 6.25 28.18
C LEU A 476 7.98 7.49 27.26
N TYR A 477 9.09 8.22 27.30
CA TYR A 477 9.38 9.38 26.45
C TYR A 477 10.47 9.06 25.43
N PRO A 478 10.41 9.66 24.22
CA PRO A 478 11.35 9.34 23.17
C PRO A 478 12.75 9.83 23.53
N PHE A 479 13.77 9.11 23.07
CA PHE A 479 15.14 9.59 23.14
C PHE A 479 15.52 10.41 21.91
N GLN A 480 14.74 10.29 20.83
CA GLN A 480 14.96 11.00 19.57
C GLN A 480 13.61 11.42 18.99
N CYS A 481 13.52 12.68 18.59
CA CYS A 481 12.32 13.28 18.02
C CYS A 481 12.75 14.29 16.95
N PHE A 482 12.15 14.25 15.77
CA PHE A 482 12.48 15.14 14.67
C PHE A 482 11.29 15.37 13.75
N LEU A 483 11.24 16.55 13.13
CA LEU A 483 10.21 16.90 12.17
C LEU A 483 10.57 16.31 10.80
N ALA A 484 9.92 15.19 10.44
CA ALA A 484 10.19 14.51 9.19
C ALA A 484 9.40 15.09 8.02
N HIS A 485 8.19 15.57 8.26
CA HIS A 485 7.26 16.03 7.22
C HIS A 485 6.56 17.35 7.62
N ASP A 486 5.94 18.00 6.64
CA ASP A 486 5.15 19.22 6.86
C ASP A 486 3.66 18.90 7.18
N HIS A 487 3.30 17.62 7.21
CA HIS A 487 1.96 17.08 7.47
C HIS A 487 2.07 15.61 7.92
N VAL A 488 0.94 14.98 8.25
CA VAL A 488 0.77 13.58 8.69
C VAL A 488 1.83 12.63 8.13
N VAL A 489 2.57 11.97 9.03
CA VAL A 489 3.42 10.84 8.69
C VAL A 489 2.56 9.60 8.55
N ARG A 490 2.13 9.33 7.31
CA ARG A 490 1.18 8.28 6.97
C ARG A 490 1.76 6.87 7.14
N SER A 491 3.04 6.71 6.85
CA SER A 491 3.70 5.41 6.91
C SER A 491 5.17 5.55 7.28
N ILE A 492 5.66 4.63 8.10
CA ILE A 492 7.05 4.51 8.51
C ILE A 492 7.44 3.04 8.38
N GLU A 493 8.58 2.77 7.75
CA GLU A 493 9.14 1.42 7.69
C GLU A 493 10.64 1.45 7.97
N TRP A 494 11.08 0.56 8.86
CA TRP A 494 12.49 0.38 9.17
C TRP A 494 13.15 -0.48 8.10
N CYS A 495 14.40 -0.16 7.76
CA CYS A 495 15.17 -1.06 6.92
C CYS A 495 15.44 -2.37 7.66
N LYS A 496 14.98 -3.48 7.08
CA LYS A 496 15.13 -4.83 7.68
C LYS A 496 16.58 -5.33 7.69
N ALA A 497 17.44 -4.79 6.83
CA ALA A 497 18.85 -5.16 6.74
C ALA A 497 19.74 -4.39 7.74
N ASP A 498 19.45 -3.10 7.97
CA ASP A 498 20.25 -2.22 8.82
C ASP A 498 19.35 -1.27 9.62
N SER A 499 19.47 -1.36 10.95
CA SER A 499 18.64 -0.62 11.89
C SER A 499 18.99 0.87 12.03
N ASN A 500 19.97 1.38 11.29
CA ASN A 500 20.20 2.82 11.21
C ASN A 500 19.30 3.52 10.18
N PHE A 501 18.66 2.77 9.28
CA PHE A 501 17.89 3.37 8.19
C PHE A 501 16.38 3.23 8.39
N LEU A 502 15.68 4.32 8.13
CA LEU A 502 14.23 4.44 8.21
C LEU A 502 13.70 5.10 6.94
N VAL A 503 12.51 4.72 6.49
CA VAL A 503 11.77 5.48 5.49
C VAL A 503 10.51 6.06 6.12
N THR A 504 10.15 7.27 5.71
CA THR A 504 8.91 7.93 6.11
C THR A 504 8.18 8.43 4.86
N ALA A 505 6.86 8.30 4.86
CA ALA A 505 5.99 8.81 3.81
C ALA A 505 4.92 9.71 4.41
N GLY A 506 4.82 10.94 3.90
CA GLY A 506 3.94 11.97 4.44
C GLY A 506 2.82 12.38 3.49
N SER A 507 1.76 12.96 4.05
CA SER A 507 0.70 13.63 3.28
C SER A 507 1.19 14.92 2.59
N ASP A 508 2.42 15.35 2.85
CA ASP A 508 3.14 16.39 2.08
C ASP A 508 3.63 15.89 0.69
N ARG A 509 3.26 14.65 0.32
CA ARG A 509 3.63 13.94 -0.92
C ARG A 509 5.12 13.60 -1.03
N LYS A 510 5.86 13.70 0.08
CA LYS A 510 7.28 13.34 0.14
C LYS A 510 7.43 11.94 0.73
N ILE A 511 8.37 11.19 0.16
CA ILE A 511 8.98 10.02 0.78
C ILE A 511 10.40 10.43 1.13
N LYS A 512 10.83 10.17 2.37
CA LYS A 512 12.16 10.53 2.85
C LYS A 512 12.86 9.30 3.43
N PHE A 513 14.10 9.10 3.02
CA PHE A 513 14.99 8.08 3.58
C PHE A 513 15.91 8.74 4.59
N TRP A 514 16.03 8.14 5.77
CA TRP A 514 16.74 8.72 6.91
C TRP A 514 17.84 7.79 7.38
N ASP A 515 18.96 8.38 7.79
CA ASP A 515 19.94 7.74 8.65
C ASP A 515 19.72 8.28 10.07
N LEU A 516 19.37 7.42 11.03
CA LEU A 516 19.08 7.84 12.40
C LEU A 516 20.31 8.41 13.12
N ARG A 517 21.51 8.20 12.57
CA ARG A 517 22.76 8.82 13.04
C ARG A 517 22.89 10.27 12.57
N ARG A 518 22.12 10.69 11.56
CA ARG A 518 22.15 12.02 10.92
C ARG A 518 20.73 12.47 10.55
N LEU A 519 20.04 13.12 11.50
CA LEU A 519 18.64 13.52 11.32
C LEU A 519 18.39 14.94 10.79
N TYR A 520 19.42 15.78 10.70
CA TYR A 520 19.21 17.16 10.25
C TYR A 520 18.85 17.26 8.75
N GLU A 521 19.10 16.21 7.98
CA GLU A 521 18.65 16.08 6.60
C GLU A 521 18.39 14.60 6.24
N PRO A 522 17.38 14.32 5.42
CA PRO A 522 17.19 12.98 4.88
C PRO A 522 18.28 12.66 3.86
N ILE A 523 18.66 11.38 3.77
CA ILE A 523 19.56 10.83 2.73
C ILE A 523 19.02 11.14 1.34
N ASN A 524 17.71 10.98 1.19
CA ASN A 524 17.00 11.24 -0.05
C ASN A 524 15.57 11.72 0.25
N SER A 525 15.07 12.62 -0.57
CA SER A 525 13.69 13.11 -0.49
C SER A 525 13.07 13.11 -1.88
N ILE A 526 12.02 12.31 -2.04
CA ILE A 526 11.36 12.08 -3.32
C ILE A 526 9.93 12.60 -3.21
N LYS A 527 9.58 13.57 -4.06
CA LYS A 527 8.22 14.10 -4.14
C LYS A 527 7.60 13.67 -5.46
N ARG A 528 6.62 12.77 -5.42
CA ARG A 528 5.98 12.25 -6.64
C ARG A 528 4.47 12.07 -6.51
N PHE A 529 4.01 11.41 -5.45
CA PHE A 529 2.60 11.07 -5.22
C PHE A 529 2.27 11.12 -3.73
N LEU A 530 0.98 11.19 -3.40
CA LEU A 530 0.52 10.98 -2.03
C LEU A 530 0.57 9.48 -1.73
N SER A 531 1.43 9.08 -0.80
CA SER A 531 1.63 7.67 -0.45
C SER A 531 0.72 7.29 0.71
N THR A 532 -0.04 6.22 0.55
CA THR A 532 -0.95 5.70 1.58
C THR A 532 -0.25 4.71 2.51
N GLU A 533 0.63 3.87 2.00
CA GLU A 533 1.43 2.93 2.77
C GLU A 533 2.69 2.53 1.97
N VAL A 534 3.76 2.18 2.67
CA VAL A 534 5.00 1.68 2.05
C VAL A 534 5.37 0.31 2.61
N ALA A 535 6.09 -0.48 1.81
CA ALA A 535 6.66 -1.75 2.25
C ALA A 535 8.13 -1.85 1.83
N TRP A 536 9.00 -2.14 2.79
CA TRP A 536 10.43 -2.39 2.54
C TRP A 536 10.68 -3.90 2.55
N LEU A 537 10.91 -4.48 1.38
CA LEU A 537 11.28 -5.90 1.28
C LEU A 537 12.77 -6.08 1.57
N LEU A 538 13.06 -7.15 2.32
CA LEU A 538 14.40 -7.40 2.81
C LEU A 538 15.52 -7.44 1.75
N PRO A 539 15.34 -8.05 0.57
CA PRO A 539 16.42 -8.20 -0.40
C PRO A 539 16.88 -6.90 -1.06
N TYR A 540 16.13 -5.80 -0.90
CA TYR A 540 16.29 -4.61 -1.72
C TYR A 540 16.57 -3.34 -0.91
N ASN A 541 17.24 -2.41 -1.57
CA ASN A 541 17.63 -1.11 -1.04
C ASN A 541 16.61 -0.01 -1.38
N GLY A 542 15.37 -0.39 -1.60
CA GLY A 542 14.26 0.48 -1.96
C GLY A 542 12.95 -0.08 -1.46
N ILE A 543 11.87 0.65 -1.72
CA ILE A 543 10.55 0.39 -1.15
C ILE A 543 9.53 0.22 -2.26
N THR A 544 8.50 -0.57 -2.00
CA THR A 544 7.26 -0.54 -2.79
C THR A 544 6.25 0.37 -2.13
N VAL A 545 5.51 1.13 -2.93
CA VAL A 545 4.61 2.19 -2.44
C VAL A 545 3.21 2.05 -3.02
N ALA A 546 2.22 2.12 -2.13
CA ALA A 546 0.82 2.31 -2.47
C ALA A 546 0.49 3.82 -2.54
N GLN A 547 -0.46 4.16 -3.40
CA GLN A 547 -0.70 5.54 -3.82
C GLN A 547 -2.18 5.88 -3.80
N ASP A 548 -2.44 7.15 -3.52
CA ASP A 548 -3.73 7.77 -3.77
C ASP A 548 -3.85 8.20 -5.24
N ASN A 549 -4.97 7.89 -5.85
CA ASN A 549 -5.19 8.14 -7.27
C ASN A 549 -5.38 9.63 -7.60
N CYS A 550 -5.80 10.46 -6.64
CA CYS A 550 -6.07 11.89 -6.85
C CYS A 550 -4.80 12.68 -7.17
N TYR A 551 -3.63 12.13 -6.80
CA TYR A 551 -2.33 12.77 -6.99
C TYR A 551 -1.44 12.05 -8.00
N ALA A 552 -1.95 10.99 -8.65
CA ALA A 552 -1.24 10.26 -9.68
C ALA A 552 -1.45 10.93 -11.04
N SER A 553 -0.38 10.98 -11.86
CA SER A 553 -0.53 11.35 -13.27
C SER A 553 -1.34 10.27 -14.00
N TYR A 554 -2.03 10.68 -15.07
CA TYR A 554 -2.79 9.76 -15.91
C TYR A 554 -1.94 8.54 -16.33
N GLY A 555 -2.51 7.34 -16.20
CA GLY A 555 -1.82 6.07 -16.51
C GLY A 555 -0.73 5.63 -15.52
N LEU A 556 -0.38 6.44 -14.52
CA LEU A 556 0.68 6.13 -13.54
C LEU A 556 0.14 5.89 -12.12
N CYS A 557 -1.16 5.65 -11.96
CA CYS A 557 -1.72 5.27 -10.67
C CYS A 557 -1.44 3.79 -10.39
N GLY A 558 -0.95 3.48 -9.19
CA GLY A 558 -0.80 2.10 -8.72
C GLY A 558 0.45 1.86 -7.90
N ILE A 559 0.98 0.65 -7.97
CA ILE A 559 2.10 0.21 -7.12
C ILE A 559 3.42 0.53 -7.80
N HIS A 560 4.32 1.21 -7.09
CA HIS A 560 5.64 1.55 -7.60
C HIS A 560 6.74 1.04 -6.68
N TYR A 561 7.83 0.56 -7.26
CA TYR A 561 9.09 0.41 -6.55
C TYR A 561 9.95 1.66 -6.74
N ILE A 562 10.47 2.18 -5.64
CA ILE A 562 11.37 3.33 -5.60
C ILE A 562 12.67 2.92 -4.91
N ASP A 563 13.78 3.08 -5.62
CA ASP A 563 15.13 2.97 -5.07
C ASP A 563 15.37 4.05 -4.01
N ALA A 564 16.10 3.74 -2.93
CA ALA A 564 16.42 4.73 -1.90
C ALA A 564 17.28 5.90 -2.40
N GLY A 565 17.76 5.87 -3.65
CA GLY A 565 18.60 6.88 -4.29
C GLY A 565 20.06 6.46 -4.42
N TYR A 566 20.43 5.30 -3.87
CA TYR A 566 21.80 4.80 -3.90
C TYR A 566 22.19 4.26 -5.29
N LEU A 567 21.28 3.53 -5.94
CA LEU A 567 21.53 2.95 -7.27
C LEU A 567 21.11 3.91 -8.40
N GLY A 568 20.28 4.90 -8.08
CA GLY A 568 19.79 5.87 -9.06
C GLY A 568 18.83 5.25 -10.08
N PHE A 569 18.20 4.12 -9.73
CA PHE A 569 17.23 3.48 -10.61
C PHE A 569 15.97 4.34 -10.73
N LYS A 570 15.43 4.39 -11.94
CA LYS A 570 14.10 4.98 -12.16
C LYS A 570 13.06 4.14 -11.42
N ALA A 571 11.99 4.78 -10.95
CA ALA A 571 10.89 4.07 -10.32
C ALA A 571 10.34 3.01 -11.27
N TYR A 572 10.13 1.80 -10.76
CA TYR A 572 9.60 0.67 -11.50
C TYR A 572 8.11 0.52 -11.22
N PHE A 573 7.30 0.51 -12.27
CA PHE A 573 5.85 0.38 -12.14
C PHE A 573 5.49 -1.09 -11.98
N VAL A 574 5.09 -1.49 -10.78
CA VAL A 574 4.88 -2.90 -10.40
C VAL A 574 3.51 -3.38 -10.90
N ALA A 575 2.46 -2.62 -10.63
CA ALA A 575 1.11 -2.93 -11.07
C ALA A 575 0.26 -1.65 -11.22
N PRO A 576 -0.40 -1.44 -12.38
CA PRO A 576 -1.30 -0.31 -12.58
C PRO A 576 -2.61 -0.53 -11.84
N ARG A 577 -3.15 0.49 -11.17
CA ARG A 577 -4.44 0.47 -10.46
C ARG A 577 -5.22 1.74 -10.79
N LYS A 578 -6.54 1.63 -10.93
CA LYS A 578 -7.40 2.80 -11.19
C LYS A 578 -7.71 3.57 -9.89
N GLY A 579 -8.07 2.86 -8.84
CA GLY A 579 -8.46 3.45 -7.56
C GLY A 579 -7.30 3.71 -6.61
N THR A 580 -7.56 4.47 -5.54
CA THR A 580 -6.64 4.61 -4.41
C THR A 580 -6.31 3.25 -3.83
N VAL A 581 -5.01 2.95 -3.80
CA VAL A 581 -4.46 1.76 -3.16
C VAL A 581 -4.30 2.09 -1.68
N TRP A 582 -5.13 1.53 -0.80
CA TRP A 582 -5.12 1.90 0.62
C TRP A 582 -3.98 1.28 1.40
N SER A 583 -3.62 0.04 1.07
CA SER A 583 -2.65 -0.74 1.83
C SER A 583 -1.77 -1.59 0.91
N ILE A 584 -0.52 -1.76 1.30
CA ILE A 584 0.46 -2.65 0.67
C ILE A 584 1.21 -3.44 1.73
N SER A 585 1.45 -4.71 1.45
CA SER A 585 2.26 -5.59 2.28
C SER A 585 3.21 -6.41 1.43
N GLY A 586 4.45 -6.57 1.91
CA GLY A 586 5.48 -7.38 1.26
C GLY A 586 5.77 -8.66 2.04
N SER A 587 5.89 -9.78 1.32
CA SER A 587 6.40 -11.05 1.84
C SER A 587 7.89 -11.16 1.54
N ASP A 588 8.72 -11.12 2.59
CA ASP A 588 10.17 -11.38 2.46
C ASP A 588 10.46 -12.84 2.10
N TRP A 589 9.53 -13.75 2.38
CA TRP A 589 9.68 -15.16 2.05
C TRP A 589 9.45 -15.43 0.56
N LEU A 590 8.44 -14.77 -0.02
CA LEU A 590 7.96 -15.01 -1.39
C LEU A 590 8.41 -13.95 -2.41
N ASN A 591 9.17 -12.94 -2.01
CA ASN A 591 9.54 -11.82 -2.87
C ASN A 591 8.33 -11.18 -3.60
N THR A 592 7.21 -11.09 -2.89
CA THR A 592 5.91 -10.72 -3.46
C THR A 592 5.30 -9.59 -2.66
N VAL A 593 4.66 -8.66 -3.34
CA VAL A 593 3.84 -7.61 -2.72
C VAL A 593 2.37 -7.86 -3.01
N ALA A 594 1.51 -7.48 -2.09
CA ALA A 594 0.08 -7.52 -2.25
C ALA A 594 -0.52 -6.19 -1.81
N ALA A 595 -1.56 -5.74 -2.50
CA ALA A 595 -2.20 -4.47 -2.24
C ALA A 595 -3.71 -4.57 -2.43
N GLY A 596 -4.44 -3.84 -1.58
CA GLY A 596 -5.88 -3.69 -1.64
C GLY A 596 -6.25 -2.26 -2.00
N ASP A 597 -7.26 -2.09 -2.85
CA ASP A 597 -7.71 -0.78 -3.29
C ASP A 597 -9.18 -0.48 -2.95
N ILE A 598 -9.56 0.77 -3.17
CA ILE A 598 -10.91 1.29 -2.95
C ILE A 598 -11.98 0.60 -3.83
N THR A 599 -11.59 -0.03 -4.93
CA THR A 599 -12.54 -0.70 -5.83
C THR A 599 -12.89 -2.11 -5.35
N GLY A 600 -12.18 -2.65 -4.36
CA GLY A 600 -12.37 -4.02 -3.89
C GLY A 600 -11.49 -5.05 -4.59
N GLU A 601 -10.48 -4.63 -5.37
CA GLU A 601 -9.46 -5.55 -5.89
C GLU A 601 -8.38 -5.81 -4.85
N LEU A 602 -8.06 -7.09 -4.63
CA LEU A 602 -6.82 -7.52 -3.97
C LEU A 602 -5.89 -8.09 -5.04
N VAL A 603 -4.77 -7.41 -5.29
CA VAL A 603 -3.78 -7.81 -6.29
C VAL A 603 -2.47 -8.21 -5.61
N ALA A 604 -1.76 -9.18 -6.18
CA ALA A 604 -0.40 -9.54 -5.79
C ALA A 604 0.56 -9.48 -6.99
N ALA A 605 1.83 -9.20 -6.74
CA ALA A 605 2.87 -9.14 -7.76
C ALA A 605 4.20 -9.70 -7.26
N VAL A 606 4.76 -10.67 -7.99
CA VAL A 606 6.09 -11.21 -7.75
C VAL A 606 7.13 -10.23 -8.29
N LEU A 607 7.92 -9.66 -7.41
CA LEU A 607 8.91 -8.67 -7.81
C LEU A 607 10.02 -9.33 -8.65
N PRO A 608 10.56 -8.65 -9.67
CA PRO A 608 11.81 -9.06 -10.29
C PRO A 608 12.97 -8.94 -9.29
N ASP A 609 14.18 -9.36 -9.66
CA ASP A 609 15.37 -9.06 -8.85
C ASP A 609 15.70 -7.56 -8.95
N LEU A 610 15.19 -6.79 -8.00
CA LEU A 610 15.33 -5.33 -7.94
C LEU A 610 16.71 -4.87 -7.46
N ALA A 611 17.65 -5.80 -7.18
CA ALA A 611 19.06 -5.48 -7.03
C ALA A 611 19.72 -5.11 -8.37
N ILE A 612 19.05 -5.41 -9.49
CA ILE A 612 19.45 -5.03 -10.84
C ILE A 612 18.45 -4.01 -11.37
N ASN A 613 18.92 -3.12 -12.24
CA ASN A 613 18.06 -2.08 -12.83
C ASN A 613 16.84 -2.72 -13.53
N PRO A 614 15.62 -2.38 -13.08
CA PRO A 614 14.39 -3.05 -13.55
C PRO A 614 13.89 -2.57 -14.91
N LEU A 615 14.56 -1.61 -15.57
CA LEU A 615 14.13 -1.08 -16.88
C LEU A 615 13.99 -2.14 -17.98
N ASN A 616 14.76 -3.23 -17.90
CA ASN A 616 14.76 -4.31 -18.89
C ASN A 616 14.08 -5.59 -18.39
N VAL A 617 13.19 -5.48 -17.38
CA VAL A 617 12.44 -6.63 -16.87
C VAL A 617 11.48 -7.11 -17.94
N LYS A 618 11.74 -8.31 -18.44
CA LYS A 618 10.82 -9.03 -19.34
C LYS A 618 9.62 -9.56 -18.55
N ARG A 619 8.49 -9.73 -19.24
CA ARG A 619 7.27 -10.35 -18.70
C ARG A 619 6.74 -9.62 -17.45
N SER A 620 6.67 -8.29 -17.52
CA SER A 620 6.12 -7.47 -16.44
C SER A 620 4.65 -7.78 -16.17
N LEU A 621 3.86 -8.03 -17.23
CA LEU A 621 2.44 -8.39 -17.14
C LEU A 621 2.24 -9.73 -16.40
N ASP A 622 3.05 -10.76 -16.73
CA ASP A 622 2.94 -12.11 -16.15
C ASP A 622 3.27 -12.17 -14.64
N ARG A 623 3.84 -11.11 -14.06
CA ARG A 623 4.28 -11.08 -12.66
C ARG A 623 3.18 -10.68 -11.68
N ARG A 624 2.10 -10.07 -12.16
CA ARG A 624 0.98 -9.60 -11.34
C ARG A 624 -0.27 -10.44 -11.56
N PHE A 625 -1.09 -10.55 -10.52
CA PHE A 625 -2.28 -11.38 -10.54
C PHE A 625 -3.31 -10.96 -9.47
N PRO A 626 -4.61 -11.11 -9.74
CA PRO A 626 -5.63 -10.89 -8.74
C PRO A 626 -5.64 -12.06 -7.75
N VAL A 627 -5.80 -11.76 -6.47
CA VAL A 627 -6.13 -12.75 -5.43
C VAL A 627 -7.64 -12.94 -5.41
N TYR A 628 -8.39 -11.85 -5.32
CA TYR A 628 -9.83 -11.80 -5.55
C TYR A 628 -10.29 -10.39 -5.94
N LYS A 629 -11.53 -10.30 -6.44
CA LYS A 629 -12.26 -9.06 -6.65
C LYS A 629 -13.57 -9.08 -5.86
N ALA A 630 -13.82 -8.05 -5.06
CA ALA A 630 -15.10 -7.80 -4.42
C ALA A 630 -15.91 -6.79 -5.25
N ASP A 631 -17.09 -7.19 -5.72
CA ASP A 631 -18.01 -6.31 -6.44
C ASP A 631 -19.27 -6.08 -5.61
N LEU A 632 -19.79 -4.86 -5.61
CA LEU A 632 -21.10 -4.56 -5.05
C LEU A 632 -22.17 -4.75 -6.14
N LEU A 633 -23.17 -5.60 -5.89
CA LEU A 633 -24.24 -5.94 -6.83
C LEU A 633 -25.62 -5.76 -6.20
N PRO A 634 -26.67 -5.42 -6.99
CA PRO A 634 -28.03 -5.28 -6.48
C PRO A 634 -28.69 -6.63 -6.14
N CYS A 635 -29.52 -6.66 -5.09
CA CYS A 635 -30.25 -7.83 -4.57
C CYS A 635 -31.58 -8.12 -5.30
N SER A 636 -31.67 -8.11 -6.64
CA SER A 636 -32.68 -8.89 -7.41
C SER A 636 -32.70 -8.59 -8.92
N PRO A 637 -33.01 -9.61 -9.75
CA PRO A 637 -33.72 -9.49 -11.02
C PRO A 637 -35.20 -9.87 -10.80
N ALA A 638 -36.08 -8.90 -10.54
CA ALA A 638 -37.53 -9.13 -10.46
C ALA A 638 -38.33 -8.09 -11.25
N GLY A 639 -37.75 -7.62 -12.36
CA GLY A 639 -38.42 -6.83 -13.40
C GLY A 639 -38.20 -7.49 -14.76
N PRO A 640 -39.06 -7.21 -15.77
CA PRO A 640 -38.90 -7.76 -17.11
C PRO A 640 -37.49 -7.47 -17.64
N GLU A 641 -36.87 -8.47 -18.24
CA GLU A 641 -35.50 -8.45 -18.78
C GLU A 641 -35.24 -7.16 -19.56
N GLY A 642 -34.35 -6.30 -19.05
CA GLY A 642 -33.91 -5.12 -19.78
C GLY A 642 -33.38 -3.94 -18.95
N THR A 643 -33.79 -3.79 -17.69
CA THR A 643 -33.33 -2.66 -16.86
C THR A 643 -32.37 -3.14 -15.77
N GLN A 644 -31.06 -3.00 -16.00
CA GLN A 644 -30.07 -3.10 -14.92
C GLN A 644 -30.45 -2.06 -13.84
N GLN A 645 -30.88 -2.50 -12.66
CA GLN A 645 -31.10 -1.58 -11.55
C GLN A 645 -29.74 -1.01 -11.12
N ALA A 646 -29.62 0.32 -11.22
CA ALA A 646 -28.44 1.04 -10.78
C ALA A 646 -28.26 0.89 -9.27
N LEU A 647 -27.01 0.79 -8.82
CA LEU A 647 -26.67 0.79 -7.40
C LEU A 647 -27.15 2.09 -6.73
N PRO A 648 -27.58 2.04 -5.45
CA PRO A 648 -27.97 3.26 -4.74
C PRO A 648 -26.81 4.26 -4.67
N ARG A 649 -27.04 5.49 -5.15
CA ARG A 649 -26.09 6.61 -5.07
C ARG A 649 -26.20 7.30 -3.71
N THR A 650 -25.83 6.57 -2.66
CA THR A 650 -25.93 7.02 -1.27
C THR A 650 -24.67 6.65 -0.50
N ARG A 651 -24.36 7.48 0.50
CA ARG A 651 -23.29 7.20 1.47
C ARG A 651 -23.83 6.52 2.74
N CYS A 652 -25.15 6.36 2.84
CA CYS A 652 -25.80 5.69 3.95
C CYS A 652 -25.63 4.17 3.84
N TYR A 653 -24.98 3.56 4.83
CA TYR A 653 -24.73 2.13 4.90
C TYR A 653 -26.04 1.33 4.90
N SER A 654 -27.04 1.77 5.67
CA SER A 654 -28.32 1.06 5.80
C SER A 654 -29.07 0.94 4.47
N GLU A 655 -29.00 1.97 3.62
CA GLU A 655 -29.62 1.99 2.29
C GLU A 655 -28.88 1.07 1.32
N ILE A 656 -27.53 1.06 1.36
CA ILE A 656 -26.71 0.20 0.51
C ILE A 656 -26.98 -1.28 0.81
N VAL A 657 -26.95 -1.69 2.09
CA VAL A 657 -27.13 -3.11 2.47
C VAL A 657 -28.57 -3.60 2.34
N ALA A 658 -29.55 -2.70 2.26
CA ALA A 658 -30.94 -3.06 1.99
C ALA A 658 -31.13 -3.56 0.55
N GLY A 659 -30.45 -2.91 -0.41
CA GLY A 659 -30.62 -3.16 -1.84
C GLY A 659 -29.47 -3.92 -2.51
N SER A 660 -28.34 -4.17 -1.82
CA SER A 660 -27.11 -4.69 -2.44
C SER A 660 -26.44 -5.80 -1.61
N TYR A 661 -25.61 -6.59 -2.28
CA TYR A 661 -24.76 -7.61 -1.68
C TYR A 661 -23.36 -7.57 -2.31
N ILE A 662 -22.38 -8.12 -1.62
CA ILE A 662 -21.00 -8.18 -2.11
C ILE A 662 -20.76 -9.54 -2.78
N ARG A 663 -20.32 -9.57 -4.03
CA ARG A 663 -19.82 -10.79 -4.66
C ARG A 663 -18.31 -10.80 -4.61
N PHE A 664 -17.73 -11.74 -3.89
CA PHE A 664 -16.31 -12.04 -3.97
C PHE A 664 -16.06 -13.04 -5.08
N GLN A 665 -15.12 -12.73 -5.96
CA GLN A 665 -14.69 -13.58 -7.06
C GLN A 665 -13.23 -13.97 -6.84
N ASP A 666 -13.02 -15.18 -6.36
CA ASP A 666 -11.72 -15.68 -5.90
C ASP A 666 -10.97 -16.36 -7.03
N THR A 667 -9.65 -16.13 -7.07
CA THR A 667 -8.74 -16.77 -8.01
C THR A 667 -8.17 -18.06 -7.41
N ASP A 668 -8.05 -19.14 -8.19
CA ASP A 668 -7.37 -20.36 -7.71
C ASP A 668 -5.85 -20.18 -7.73
N LEU A 669 -5.28 -19.89 -6.57
CA LEU A 669 -3.85 -19.59 -6.39
C LEU A 669 -2.98 -20.80 -6.09
N ARG A 670 -3.51 -22.02 -6.23
CA ARG A 670 -2.72 -23.26 -6.05
C ARG A 670 -1.81 -23.54 -7.25
N SER A 671 -2.15 -23.01 -8.42
CA SER A 671 -1.38 -23.16 -9.66
C SER A 671 -1.53 -21.91 -10.52
N PHE A 672 -0.50 -21.60 -11.29
CA PHE A 672 -0.40 -20.52 -12.27
C PHE A 672 -0.22 -21.07 -13.71
N GLN A 673 -0.69 -22.29 -13.98
CA GLN A 673 -0.70 -22.83 -15.34
C GLN A 673 -1.70 -22.05 -16.22
N ASN A 674 -1.28 -21.71 -17.44
CA ASN A 674 -2.05 -20.92 -18.42
C ASN A 674 -2.63 -19.63 -17.84
N PHE A 675 -1.94 -19.02 -16.88
CA PHE A 675 -2.55 -18.05 -15.98
C PHE A 675 -3.06 -16.79 -16.68
N SER A 676 -2.31 -16.28 -17.65
CA SER A 676 -2.69 -15.11 -18.46
C SER A 676 -4.02 -15.27 -19.21
N SER A 677 -4.40 -16.52 -19.53
CA SER A 677 -5.62 -16.83 -20.27
C SER A 677 -6.86 -17.03 -19.39
N ARG A 678 -6.66 -17.17 -18.07
CA ARG A 678 -7.73 -17.43 -17.11
C ARG A 678 -8.62 -16.20 -16.94
N GLU A 679 -9.90 -16.45 -16.67
CA GLU A 679 -10.91 -15.40 -16.58
C GLU A 679 -10.56 -14.31 -15.54
N PRO A 680 -10.08 -14.61 -14.32
CA PRO A 680 -9.72 -13.57 -13.36
C PRO A 680 -8.63 -12.64 -13.87
N MET A 681 -7.64 -13.18 -14.60
CA MET A 681 -6.58 -12.38 -15.21
C MET A 681 -7.10 -11.48 -16.32
N ARG A 682 -7.93 -12.02 -17.22
CA ARG A 682 -8.54 -11.22 -18.30
C ARG A 682 -9.40 -10.09 -17.71
N ARG A 683 -10.14 -10.37 -16.64
CA ARG A 683 -10.96 -9.39 -15.93
C ARG A 683 -10.11 -8.27 -15.31
N MET A 684 -9.03 -8.62 -14.61
CA MET A 684 -8.11 -7.64 -14.04
C MET A 684 -7.53 -6.72 -15.12
N HIS A 685 -7.01 -7.27 -16.23
CA HIS A 685 -6.46 -6.46 -17.33
C HIS A 685 -7.53 -5.56 -17.96
N MET A 686 -8.75 -6.07 -18.15
CA MET A 686 -9.86 -5.26 -18.66
C MET A 686 -10.19 -4.10 -17.70
N GLN A 687 -10.14 -4.33 -16.39
CA GLN A 687 -10.37 -3.28 -15.38
C GLN A 687 -9.22 -2.26 -15.33
N GLU A 688 -7.96 -2.70 -15.51
CA GLU A 688 -6.80 -1.82 -15.60
C GLU A 688 -6.90 -0.80 -16.76
N VAL A 689 -7.62 -1.15 -17.84
CA VAL A 689 -7.81 -0.28 -19.00
C VAL A 689 -9.14 0.49 -18.90
N LYS A 690 -10.25 -0.24 -18.75
CA LYS A 690 -11.62 0.27 -18.97
C LYS A 690 -12.43 0.57 -17.71
N ALA A 691 -11.92 0.30 -16.50
CA ALA A 691 -12.74 0.51 -15.31
C ALA A 691 -12.97 1.99 -15.02
N GLU A 692 -14.24 2.32 -14.78
CA GLU A 692 -14.70 3.61 -14.26
C GLU A 692 -14.80 3.57 -12.74
N LEU A 693 -14.49 4.70 -12.08
CA LEU A 693 -14.58 4.84 -10.63
C LEU A 693 -15.85 5.58 -10.24
N SER A 694 -16.76 4.90 -9.54
CA SER A 694 -17.94 5.49 -8.92
C SER A 694 -17.63 5.90 -7.47
N LEU A 695 -17.46 7.20 -7.26
CA LEU A 695 -17.17 7.81 -5.95
C LEU A 695 -18.39 8.49 -5.31
N ASP A 696 -19.53 8.42 -5.96
CA ASP A 696 -20.83 8.99 -5.59
C ASP A 696 -21.62 8.14 -4.59
N ARG A 697 -21.09 7.00 -4.17
CA ARG A 697 -21.69 6.10 -3.16
C ARG A 697 -20.69 5.68 -2.09
N LEU A 698 -21.18 4.98 -1.07
CA LEU A 698 -20.33 4.23 -0.14
C LEU A 698 -19.69 3.03 -0.87
N GLN A 699 -18.37 2.92 -0.82
CA GLN A 699 -17.60 1.80 -1.38
C GLN A 699 -17.55 0.65 -0.37
N LEU A 700 -18.67 -0.06 -0.21
CA LEU A 700 -18.76 -1.17 0.74
C LEU A 700 -17.74 -2.30 0.44
N GLU A 701 -17.38 -2.46 -0.83
CA GLU A 701 -16.41 -3.44 -1.32
C GLU A 701 -14.94 -3.04 -1.10
N ALA A 702 -14.65 -1.80 -0.67
CA ALA A 702 -13.29 -1.29 -0.54
C ALA A 702 -12.44 -2.11 0.45
N LEU A 703 -11.16 -2.29 0.10
CA LEU A 703 -10.17 -2.95 0.96
C LEU A 703 -9.24 -1.91 1.56
N HIS A 704 -9.18 -1.84 2.89
CA HIS A 704 -8.43 -0.83 3.61
C HIS A 704 -7.08 -1.34 4.12
N LYS A 705 -6.97 -2.64 4.44
CA LYS A 705 -5.77 -3.21 5.04
C LYS A 705 -5.49 -4.61 4.51
N VAL A 706 -4.22 -4.85 4.17
CA VAL A 706 -3.71 -6.12 3.65
C VAL A 706 -2.40 -6.46 4.36
N ARG A 707 -2.23 -7.72 4.77
CA ARG A 707 -1.01 -8.20 5.47
C ARG A 707 -0.63 -9.62 5.10
N PHE A 708 0.59 -9.80 4.60
CA PHE A 708 1.22 -11.12 4.51
C PHE A 708 1.59 -11.65 5.89
N SER A 709 1.52 -12.97 6.04
CA SER A 709 2.07 -13.63 7.21
C SER A 709 3.61 -13.46 7.23
N PRO A 710 4.20 -13.01 8.36
CA PRO A 710 5.65 -12.99 8.53
C PRO A 710 6.22 -14.37 8.87
N ASN A 711 5.39 -15.38 9.12
CA ASN A 711 5.81 -16.67 9.68
C ASN A 711 6.14 -17.67 8.59
N LEU A 712 7.24 -18.42 8.76
CA LEU A 712 7.66 -19.43 7.78
C LEU A 712 6.61 -20.54 7.59
N ASP A 713 5.97 -20.99 8.69
CA ASP A 713 4.93 -22.03 8.67
C ASP A 713 3.69 -21.62 7.85
N SER A 714 3.41 -20.32 7.74
CA SER A 714 2.26 -19.77 7.03
C SER A 714 2.66 -18.73 5.97
N GLN A 715 3.88 -18.82 5.43
CA GLN A 715 4.48 -17.82 4.52
C GLN A 715 3.66 -17.51 3.24
N GLY A 716 2.79 -18.44 2.84
CA GLY A 716 1.87 -18.30 1.71
C GLY A 716 0.58 -17.54 2.01
N TRP A 717 0.28 -17.28 3.28
CA TRP A 717 -0.99 -16.73 3.71
C TRP A 717 -0.99 -15.20 3.70
N LEU A 718 -2.07 -14.66 3.16
CA LEU A 718 -2.36 -13.24 3.03
C LEU A 718 -3.74 -12.97 3.65
N VAL A 719 -3.87 -11.95 4.49
CA VAL A 719 -5.15 -11.52 5.05
C VAL A 719 -5.49 -10.13 4.57
N SER A 720 -6.76 -9.90 4.24
CA SER A 720 -7.33 -8.64 3.79
C SER A 720 -8.64 -8.32 4.51
N GLY A 721 -8.92 -7.03 4.69
CA GLY A 721 -10.17 -6.53 5.24
C GLY A 721 -10.39 -5.07 4.86
N GLY A 722 -11.64 -4.61 4.95
CA GLY A 722 -11.98 -3.23 4.62
C GLY A 722 -13.38 -2.84 5.07
N GLN A 723 -14.07 -2.05 4.24
CA GLN A 723 -15.29 -1.33 4.62
C GLN A 723 -16.42 -2.28 5.08
N ALA A 724 -16.61 -3.43 4.44
CA ALA A 724 -17.66 -4.39 4.80
C ALA A 724 -17.47 -5.09 6.16
N GLY A 725 -16.31 -4.97 6.80
CA GLY A 725 -15.96 -5.69 8.04
C GLY A 725 -15.83 -7.21 7.89
N ILE A 726 -15.83 -7.72 6.65
CA ILE A 726 -15.54 -9.12 6.31
C ILE A 726 -14.02 -9.21 6.11
N VAL A 727 -13.36 -10.01 6.95
CA VAL A 727 -11.94 -10.32 6.83
C VAL A 727 -11.79 -11.64 6.10
N ARG A 728 -10.88 -11.66 5.13
CA ARG A 728 -10.60 -12.83 4.30
C ARG A 728 -9.13 -13.20 4.36
N ALA A 729 -8.82 -14.49 4.44
CA ALA A 729 -7.47 -15.03 4.31
C ALA A 729 -7.38 -15.93 3.09
N HIS A 730 -6.30 -15.81 2.30
CA HIS A 730 -6.05 -16.64 1.12
C HIS A 730 -4.60 -17.16 1.14
N CYS A 731 -4.40 -18.41 0.73
CA CYS A 731 -3.06 -18.99 0.56
C CYS A 731 -2.61 -18.92 -0.90
N LEU A 732 -1.47 -18.27 -1.14
CA LEU A 732 -0.76 -18.25 -2.42
C LEU A 732 0.08 -19.53 -2.59
N ALA A 733 -0.55 -20.69 -2.44
CA ALA A 733 0.12 -21.99 -2.37
C ALA A 733 0.97 -22.29 -3.62
N GLY A 734 0.56 -21.82 -4.80
CA GLY A 734 1.32 -21.98 -6.04
C GLY A 734 2.67 -21.26 -6.04
N LEU A 735 2.91 -20.29 -5.14
CA LEU A 735 4.21 -19.64 -4.99
C LEU A 735 5.16 -20.39 -4.04
N ALA A 736 4.70 -21.46 -3.39
CA ALA A 736 5.55 -22.27 -2.53
C ALA A 736 6.74 -22.81 -3.34
N SER A 737 7.96 -22.53 -2.87
CA SER A 737 9.18 -23.02 -3.49
C SER A 737 9.68 -24.29 -2.81
N GLY A 738 10.34 -25.17 -3.57
CA GLY A 738 10.97 -26.37 -3.00
C GLY A 738 12.01 -26.03 -1.93
N VAL A 739 12.72 -24.91 -2.10
CA VAL A 739 13.67 -24.36 -1.11
C VAL A 739 12.94 -23.98 0.18
N GLY A 740 11.84 -23.24 0.09
CA GLY A 740 11.03 -22.86 1.25
C GLY A 740 10.50 -24.07 2.03
N HIS A 741 10.07 -25.13 1.32
CA HIS A 741 9.63 -26.38 1.93
C HIS A 741 10.76 -27.09 2.70
N GLN A 742 11.95 -27.22 2.09
CA GLN A 742 13.11 -27.81 2.74
C GLN A 742 13.56 -27.04 3.98
N LEU A 743 13.55 -25.70 3.90
CA LEU A 743 13.86 -24.83 5.04
C LEU A 743 12.85 -25.05 6.18
N LEU A 744 11.55 -25.13 5.88
CA LEU A 744 10.52 -25.38 6.87
C LEU A 744 10.74 -26.72 7.60
N LEU A 745 11.03 -27.80 6.87
CA LEU A 745 11.31 -29.11 7.47
C LEU A 745 12.55 -29.05 8.39
N GLY A 746 13.61 -28.38 7.96
CA GLY A 746 14.82 -28.19 8.76
C GLY A 746 14.56 -27.36 10.02
N CYS A 747 13.80 -26.26 9.91
CA CYS A 747 13.40 -25.44 11.05
C CYS A 747 12.52 -26.21 12.04
N ARG A 748 11.55 -27.01 11.56
CA ARG A 748 10.73 -27.87 12.41
C ARG A 748 11.56 -28.86 13.20
N ALA A 749 12.49 -29.57 12.55
CA ALA A 749 13.39 -30.50 13.23
C ALA A 749 14.24 -29.81 14.31
N ARG A 750 14.78 -28.62 14.02
CA ARG A 750 15.53 -27.81 15.00
C ARG A 750 14.65 -27.37 16.17
N PHE A 751 13.45 -26.87 15.88
CA PHE A 751 12.51 -26.42 16.91
C PHE A 751 12.10 -27.57 17.83
N THR A 752 11.74 -28.73 17.28
CA THR A 752 11.44 -29.94 18.05
C THR A 752 12.64 -30.40 18.88
N SER A 753 13.87 -30.28 18.39
CA SER A 753 15.06 -30.62 19.19
C SER A 753 15.26 -29.68 20.39
N LEU A 754 14.87 -28.41 20.28
CA LEU A 754 15.04 -27.42 21.35
C LEU A 754 13.89 -27.44 22.36
N TYR A 755 12.66 -27.67 21.90
CA TYR A 755 11.43 -27.53 22.69
C TYR A 755 10.59 -28.81 22.81
N GLY A 756 10.95 -29.89 22.10
CA GLY A 756 10.20 -31.14 22.04
C GLY A 756 10.34 -32.05 23.26
N HIS A 757 11.18 -31.69 24.23
CA HIS A 757 11.13 -32.27 25.58
C HIS A 757 10.11 -31.55 26.45
N VAL A 758 8.84 -31.61 26.07
CA VAL A 758 7.72 -31.39 26.99
C VAL A 758 6.78 -32.58 26.80
N PRO A 759 6.56 -33.41 27.83
CA PRO A 759 5.66 -34.54 27.69
C PRO A 759 4.27 -34.01 27.32
N SER A 760 3.70 -34.54 26.25
CA SER A 760 2.27 -34.37 25.96
C SER A 760 1.46 -34.86 27.19
N PRO A 761 0.38 -34.16 27.57
CA PRO A 761 -0.42 -34.49 28.74
C PRO A 761 -1.01 -35.91 28.69
#